data_AF-A0A537L3Y9-F1
#
_entry.id   AF-A0A537L3Y9-F1
#
_cell.length_a   1.000
_cell.length_b   1.000
_cell.length_c   1.000
_cell.angle_alpha   90.00
_cell.angle_beta   90.00
_cell.angle_gamma   90.00
#
_symmetry.space_group_name_H-M   'P 1'
#
loop_
_entity.id
_entity.type
_entity.pdbx_description
1 polymer ?
#
loop_
_entity_poly.entity_id
_entity_poly.type
_entity_poly.pdbx_seq_one_letter_code
_entity_poly.pdbx_strand_id
1 'polypeptide(L)'
;MRRLATTLCLASLPFLHVSAASASDIVWEVQNPFRFFKKPAAFALHEKAFDAVRGKADSPLPANIVWRTERRLNDPDCSDKSSPGRCYDTKRAGYERSRLGWAAQTLESTCYERASRPFRYLGMCERQYSWGSAKEDYVLPDAHTVDVSLSAERLAEAGAGDCTFSWLPRAGAGKGETIKQACKKPFVIKRVPYSPDTKVSGANVKVTLPDARELTASVIVEDVFVVALGDSFMSGESNPDRPVSFSPSREMVYDPSMTNDREQLASRDYKAKANAFGLASVDSGFDPKSLPRRKMEDEAKGLVYRPNSAEFQTAFDKSAAQWLSADCHRSQYGYPFRVGIAMALENRHRAVTLVSVACSGADVTGLFMDHDARERASEKGGAKVPPQLDQLADLICRGGRQGRTQAASYTLPVYKYGSTGISAQTVSKQWCPPGSRKRPIDLVLLSIGGNDVGFGALALYASIENARDLAPIAALAGGELRYGPDVARAYLGQLDKRIKAVRDALVDGFGVDPSHVLQNAYEPIQFDEVGGYCGSQATLGMDVHPSLKVNKARLNEAADVAAELQKRLACMARSGAGCPSGLATGSGTGFRFITEHTADFTKRGICARDPTRALMDQASMKMPRRSRTTDDWEPYSPAGALPYAHRWRLIHNPNDAFLTANTHREGISPFDILQPAFAALTSGAFHPTAEAHAIVADHVMRHVRAILDKEKKTVAEGRLN
;
A
#
# COMPACT_ATOMS: atom_id res chain seq x y z
N MET A 1 -67.56 43.22 11.29
CA MET A 1 -66.37 43.62 10.53
C MET A 1 -65.30 42.54 10.68
N ARG A 2 -64.71 42.18 9.52
CA ARG A 2 -63.61 41.25 9.16
C ARG A 2 -62.54 40.99 10.26
N ARG A 3 -61.90 39.82 10.38
CA ARG A 3 -61.01 39.12 9.40
C ARG A 3 -60.80 37.64 9.83
N LEU A 4 -61.11 36.67 8.95
CA LEU A 4 -60.21 35.86 8.09
C LEU A 4 -59.38 34.79 8.84
N ALA A 5 -59.90 33.55 8.82
CA ALA A 5 -59.18 32.31 9.07
C ALA A 5 -58.81 31.68 7.71
N THR A 6 -57.54 31.38 7.50
CA THR A 6 -57.02 30.74 6.28
C THR A 6 -56.84 29.26 6.54
N THR A 7 -57.72 28.44 5.97
CA THR A 7 -57.63 26.97 5.97
C THR A 7 -56.66 26.54 4.87
N LEU A 8 -55.55 25.88 5.23
CA LEU A 8 -54.62 25.29 4.27
C LEU A 8 -54.93 23.79 4.13
N CYS A 9 -55.39 23.37 2.96
CA CYS A 9 -55.61 21.96 2.61
C CYS A 9 -54.27 21.21 2.52
N LEU A 10 -54.10 20.16 3.33
CA LEU A 10 -53.08 19.14 3.13
C LEU A 10 -53.55 18.18 2.02
N ALA A 11 -52.95 18.30 0.83
CA ALA A 11 -53.05 17.28 -0.20
C ALA A 11 -52.01 16.19 0.08
N SER A 12 -52.47 14.99 0.43
CA SER A 12 -51.67 13.78 0.57
C SER A 12 -51.20 13.30 -0.81
N LEU A 13 -49.91 13.43 -1.10
CA LEU A 13 -49.29 12.77 -2.25
C LEU A 13 -49.10 11.27 -1.95
N PRO A 14 -49.49 10.35 -2.87
CA PRO A 14 -49.24 8.93 -2.67
C PRO A 14 -47.74 8.66 -2.83
N PHE A 15 -47.15 8.06 -1.80
CA PHE A 15 -45.82 7.46 -1.90
C PHE A 15 -45.86 6.37 -2.98
N LEU A 16 -45.16 6.60 -4.08
CA LEU A 16 -44.80 5.57 -5.03
C LEU A 16 -43.95 4.53 -4.29
N HIS A 17 -44.56 3.38 -4.01
CA HIS A 17 -43.82 2.17 -3.68
C HIS A 17 -42.88 1.86 -4.85
N VAL A 18 -41.58 2.08 -4.65
CA VAL A 18 -40.54 1.58 -5.55
C VAL A 18 -40.56 0.06 -5.42
N SER A 19 -41.11 -0.59 -6.45
CA SER A 19 -41.12 -2.04 -6.59
C SER A 19 -39.69 -2.58 -6.65
N ALA A 20 -39.48 -3.77 -6.07
CA ALA A 20 -38.22 -4.48 -6.10
C ALA A 20 -37.69 -4.59 -7.54
N ALA A 21 -36.42 -4.24 -7.77
CA ALA A 21 -35.76 -4.41 -9.05
C ALA A 21 -35.83 -5.89 -9.45
N SER A 22 -36.45 -6.21 -10.60
CA SER A 22 -36.41 -7.56 -11.15
C SER A 22 -34.96 -8.00 -11.33
N ALA A 23 -34.58 -9.09 -10.68
CA ALA A 23 -33.28 -9.72 -10.90
C ALA A 23 -33.17 -10.17 -12.37
N SER A 24 -31.99 -10.03 -12.97
CA SER A 24 -31.73 -10.51 -14.34
C SER A 24 -31.84 -12.03 -14.39
N ASP A 25 -32.58 -12.56 -15.37
CA ASP A 25 -32.76 -14.01 -15.58
C ASP A 25 -31.44 -14.75 -15.87
N ILE A 26 -30.49 -14.06 -16.49
CA ILE A 26 -29.11 -14.50 -16.72
C ILE A 26 -28.18 -13.68 -15.83
N VAL A 27 -27.36 -14.36 -15.05
CA VAL A 27 -26.33 -13.77 -14.18
C VAL A 27 -24.96 -14.08 -14.79
N TRP A 28 -24.04 -13.14 -14.75
CA TRP A 28 -22.69 -13.36 -15.26
C TRP A 28 -21.63 -12.67 -14.42
N GLU A 29 -20.43 -13.24 -14.36
CA GLU A 29 -19.33 -12.69 -13.59
C GLU A 29 -17.99 -12.85 -14.30
N VAL A 30 -17.09 -11.88 -14.12
CA VAL A 30 -15.73 -11.95 -14.63
C VAL A 30 -14.91 -12.91 -13.78
N GLN A 31 -14.24 -13.87 -14.41
CA GLN A 31 -13.24 -14.69 -13.72
C GLN A 31 -11.95 -13.90 -13.48
N ASN A 32 -11.40 -14.02 -12.27
CA ASN A 32 -10.16 -13.35 -11.86
C ASN A 32 -10.18 -11.84 -12.19
N PRO A 33 -11.17 -11.08 -11.67
CA PRO A 33 -11.45 -9.70 -12.08
C PRO A 33 -10.35 -8.70 -11.69
N PHE A 34 -9.57 -8.97 -10.64
CA PHE A 34 -8.43 -8.13 -10.28
C PHE A 34 -7.18 -8.53 -11.10
N ARG A 35 -6.89 -7.77 -12.15
CA ARG A 35 -5.92 -8.12 -13.19
C ARG A 35 -4.47 -8.22 -12.72
N PHE A 36 -4.18 -7.64 -11.55
CA PHE A 36 -2.90 -7.79 -10.86
C PHE A 36 -2.54 -9.26 -10.57
N PHE A 37 -3.52 -10.13 -10.30
CA PHE A 37 -3.27 -11.53 -10.00
C PHE A 37 -3.21 -12.41 -11.26
N LYS A 38 -2.17 -13.24 -11.30
CA LYS A 38 -2.02 -14.33 -12.27
C LYS A 38 -3.02 -15.46 -12.03
N LYS A 39 -3.30 -15.79 -10.77
CA LYS A 39 -4.09 -16.99 -10.41
C LYS A 39 -5.44 -16.61 -9.79
N PRO A 40 -6.55 -17.25 -10.17
CA PRO A 40 -7.87 -17.01 -9.56
C PRO A 40 -7.88 -17.25 -8.05
N ALA A 41 -7.10 -18.21 -7.56
CA ALA A 41 -7.00 -18.54 -6.14
C ALA A 41 -6.50 -17.35 -5.28
N ALA A 42 -5.66 -16.47 -5.83
CA ALA A 42 -5.18 -15.29 -5.11
C ALA A 42 -6.32 -14.28 -4.89
N PHE A 43 -7.19 -14.10 -5.89
CA PHE A 43 -8.37 -13.26 -5.74
C PHE A 43 -9.45 -13.91 -4.84
N ALA A 44 -9.68 -15.23 -4.98
CA ALA A 44 -10.62 -15.99 -4.18
C ALA A 44 -10.34 -15.93 -2.66
N LEU A 45 -9.07 -15.76 -2.27
CA LEU A 45 -8.68 -15.51 -0.87
C LEU A 45 -9.35 -14.24 -0.32
N HIS A 46 -9.34 -13.15 -1.08
CA HIS A 46 -9.94 -11.88 -0.68
C HIS A 46 -11.47 -11.92 -0.80
N GLU A 47 -12.00 -12.56 -1.84
CA GLU A 47 -13.44 -12.77 -2.02
C GLU A 47 -14.05 -13.48 -0.81
N LYS A 48 -13.48 -14.62 -0.41
CA LYS A 48 -13.95 -15.35 0.78
C LYS A 48 -13.92 -14.51 2.05
N ALA A 49 -12.89 -13.67 2.21
CA ALA A 49 -12.78 -12.79 3.38
C ALA A 49 -13.82 -11.67 3.34
N PHE A 50 -14.03 -11.07 2.17
CA PHE A 50 -15.02 -10.02 1.92
C PHE A 50 -16.44 -10.54 2.16
N ASP A 51 -16.80 -11.68 1.57
CA ASP A 51 -18.13 -12.28 1.74
C ASP A 51 -18.43 -12.62 3.21
N ALA A 52 -17.42 -13.08 3.95
CA ALA A 52 -17.55 -13.38 5.37
C ALA A 52 -17.85 -12.15 6.25
N VAL A 53 -17.59 -10.93 5.77
CA VAL A 53 -17.76 -9.69 6.53
C VAL A 53 -18.69 -8.67 5.88
N ARG A 54 -19.15 -8.93 4.65
CA ARG A 54 -20.09 -8.10 3.87
C ARG A 54 -21.44 -7.94 4.56
N GLY A 55 -21.89 -8.95 5.29
CA GLY A 55 -23.26 -9.03 5.80
C GLY A 55 -24.21 -9.63 4.77
N LYS A 56 -25.52 -9.33 4.88
CA LYS A 56 -26.53 -9.85 3.94
C LYS A 56 -26.38 -9.20 2.56
N ALA A 57 -26.66 -9.95 1.50
CA ALA A 57 -26.47 -9.50 0.11
C ALA A 57 -27.34 -8.28 -0.26
N ASP A 58 -28.52 -8.15 0.35
CA ASP A 58 -29.51 -7.08 0.15
C ASP A 58 -29.22 -5.81 0.96
N SER A 59 -28.26 -5.85 1.89
CA SER A 59 -27.90 -4.72 2.74
C SER A 59 -26.81 -3.85 2.10
N PRO A 60 -26.80 -2.52 2.35
CA PRO A 60 -25.70 -1.66 1.92
C PRO A 60 -24.36 -2.15 2.45
N LEU A 61 -23.32 -2.03 1.63
CA LEU A 61 -21.96 -2.37 2.05
C LEU A 61 -21.55 -1.52 3.26
N PRO A 62 -20.98 -2.13 4.32
CA PRO A 62 -20.41 -1.38 5.42
C PRO A 62 -19.39 -0.33 4.93
N ALA A 63 -19.44 0.89 5.48
CA ALA A 63 -18.51 1.96 5.10
C ALA A 63 -17.03 1.64 5.42
N ASN A 64 -16.79 0.62 6.26
CA ASN A 64 -15.47 0.11 6.65
C ASN A 64 -15.20 -1.33 6.15
N ILE A 65 -15.75 -1.68 4.98
CA ILE A 65 -15.69 -3.04 4.44
C ILE A 65 -14.26 -3.48 4.11
N VAL A 66 -13.41 -2.57 3.65
CA VAL A 66 -12.00 -2.86 3.33
C VAL A 66 -11.24 -3.19 4.61
N TRP A 67 -11.41 -2.38 5.66
CA TRP A 67 -10.85 -2.67 6.98
C TRP A 67 -11.34 -4.00 7.54
N ARG A 68 -12.64 -4.28 7.51
CA ARG A 68 -13.17 -5.59 7.98
C ARG A 68 -12.56 -6.77 7.22
N THR A 69 -12.38 -6.64 5.91
CA THR A 69 -11.76 -7.66 5.06
C THR A 69 -10.29 -7.85 5.43
N GLU A 70 -9.54 -6.76 5.65
CA GLU A 70 -8.15 -6.79 6.10
C GLU A 70 -8.02 -7.52 7.46
N ARG A 71 -8.88 -7.19 8.43
CA ARG A 71 -8.92 -7.86 9.75
C ARG A 71 -9.18 -9.36 9.57
N ARG A 72 -10.10 -9.75 8.69
CA ARG A 72 -10.44 -11.16 8.42
C ARG A 72 -9.28 -11.94 7.82
N LEU A 73 -8.44 -11.27 7.03
CA LEU A 73 -7.29 -11.86 6.33
C LEU A 73 -6.04 -11.99 7.21
N ASN A 74 -5.74 -10.99 8.04
CA ASN A 74 -4.48 -10.91 8.78
C ASN A 74 -4.57 -11.29 10.27
N ASP A 75 -5.76 -11.41 10.84
CA ASP A 75 -5.87 -11.81 12.23
C ASP A 75 -5.22 -13.17 12.50
N PRO A 76 -4.34 -13.27 13.51
CA PRO A 76 -3.61 -14.50 13.77
C PRO A 76 -4.53 -15.60 14.28
N ASP A 77 -4.25 -16.84 13.89
CA ASP A 77 -4.99 -18.03 14.30
C ASP A 77 -4.45 -18.58 15.64
N CYS A 78 -4.88 -17.96 16.73
CA CYS A 78 -4.59 -18.34 18.12
C CYS A 78 -5.84 -18.15 18.99
N SER A 79 -5.91 -18.80 20.16
CA SER A 79 -7.07 -18.63 21.05
C SER A 79 -6.99 -17.40 21.95
N ASP A 80 -5.79 -16.97 22.37
CA ASP A 80 -5.58 -15.77 23.17
C ASP A 80 -4.83 -14.70 22.36
N LYS A 81 -5.56 -13.68 21.88
CA LYS A 81 -5.01 -12.55 21.10
C LYS A 81 -4.62 -11.36 21.99
N SER A 82 -4.46 -11.55 23.30
CA SER A 82 -4.22 -10.44 24.24
C SER A 82 -2.84 -9.79 24.10
N SER A 83 -1.84 -10.55 23.67
CA SER A 83 -0.48 -10.07 23.40
C SER A 83 0.21 -11.00 22.38
N PRO A 84 1.33 -10.56 21.76
CA PRO A 84 2.12 -11.41 20.87
C PRO A 84 2.54 -12.73 21.51
N GLY A 85 3.04 -12.69 22.76
CA GLY A 85 3.44 -13.88 23.51
C GLY A 85 2.29 -14.85 23.75
N ARG A 86 1.14 -14.36 24.24
CA ARG A 86 -0.04 -15.22 24.52
C ARG A 86 -0.60 -15.86 23.25
N CYS A 87 -0.58 -15.14 22.14
CA CYS A 87 -1.00 -15.69 20.85
C CYS A 87 -0.02 -16.75 20.34
N TYR A 88 1.28 -16.57 20.61
CA TYR A 88 2.31 -17.57 20.32
C TYR A 88 2.24 -18.80 21.25
N ASP A 89 1.77 -18.67 22.48
CA ASP A 89 1.61 -19.83 23.38
C ASP A 89 0.33 -20.61 23.09
N THR A 90 -0.66 -19.96 22.46
CA THR A 90 -1.99 -20.51 22.20
C THR A 90 -2.30 -20.69 20.72
N LYS A 91 -1.28 -20.98 19.93
CA LYS A 91 -1.36 -21.17 18.48
C LYS A 91 -2.33 -22.28 18.11
N ARG A 92 -3.02 -22.08 16.99
CA ARG A 92 -3.79 -23.12 16.30
C ARG A 92 -3.09 -23.53 15.02
N ALA A 93 -3.65 -24.52 14.32
CA ALA A 93 -3.04 -25.11 13.12
C ALA A 93 -2.72 -24.08 12.01
N GLY A 94 -3.48 -22.99 11.89
CA GLY A 94 -3.26 -21.95 10.89
C GLY A 94 -2.28 -20.84 11.31
N TYR A 95 -1.73 -20.86 12.54
CA TYR A 95 -0.97 -19.75 13.11
C TYR A 95 0.21 -19.34 12.24
N GLU A 96 1.10 -20.28 11.89
CA GLU A 96 2.33 -19.99 11.13
C GLU A 96 2.06 -19.34 9.77
N ARG A 97 0.93 -19.69 9.13
CA ARG A 97 0.49 -19.03 7.90
C ARG A 97 -0.11 -17.65 8.17
N SER A 98 -1.04 -17.56 9.12
CA SER A 98 -1.76 -16.31 9.42
C SER A 98 -0.85 -15.19 9.94
N ARG A 99 0.17 -15.52 10.75
CA ARG A 99 1.08 -14.52 11.33
C ARG A 99 1.95 -13.81 10.30
N LEU A 100 2.20 -14.44 9.14
CA LEU A 100 3.00 -13.89 8.04
C LEU A 100 2.19 -12.96 7.13
N GLY A 101 0.87 -12.84 7.38
CA GLY A 101 0.00 -12.00 6.59
C GLY A 101 -0.49 -12.66 5.28
N TRP A 102 -1.57 -12.12 4.72
CA TRP A 102 -2.15 -12.65 3.49
C TRP A 102 -1.26 -12.45 2.26
N ALA A 103 -0.49 -11.35 2.18
CA ALA A 103 0.31 -11.03 0.99
C ALA A 103 1.43 -12.05 0.75
N ALA A 104 1.93 -12.70 1.81
CA ALA A 104 2.93 -13.76 1.72
C ALA A 104 2.42 -14.97 0.92
N GLN A 105 1.10 -15.14 0.81
CA GLN A 105 0.46 -16.24 0.06
C GLN A 105 0.25 -15.89 -1.41
N THR A 106 0.21 -14.60 -1.76
CA THR A 106 -0.10 -14.12 -3.12
C THR A 106 1.11 -13.59 -3.87
N LEU A 107 2.24 -13.40 -3.18
CA LEU A 107 3.44 -12.71 -3.68
C LEU A 107 3.98 -13.25 -5.01
N GLU A 108 3.96 -14.57 -5.19
CA GLU A 108 4.45 -15.26 -6.39
C GLU A 108 3.40 -15.38 -7.51
N SER A 109 2.18 -14.87 -7.28
CA SER A 109 1.04 -14.99 -8.20
C SER A 109 0.60 -13.64 -8.77
N THR A 110 1.55 -12.74 -9.03
CA THR A 110 1.29 -11.36 -9.49
C THR A 110 1.82 -11.11 -10.91
N CYS A 111 1.22 -10.16 -11.63
CA CYS A 111 1.70 -9.67 -12.93
C CYS A 111 2.85 -8.65 -12.80
N TYR A 112 3.68 -8.80 -11.77
CA TYR A 112 4.83 -7.95 -11.48
C TYR A 112 6.11 -8.80 -11.46
N GLU A 113 7.16 -8.33 -12.13
CA GLU A 113 8.49 -8.93 -12.13
C GLU A 113 9.26 -8.46 -10.90
N ARG A 114 9.49 -9.39 -9.97
CA ARG A 114 10.17 -9.17 -8.67
C ARG A 114 11.50 -9.92 -8.55
N ALA A 115 11.76 -10.88 -9.43
CA ALA A 115 12.90 -11.79 -9.33
C ALA A 115 14.17 -11.17 -9.92
N SER A 116 14.01 -10.31 -10.95
CA SER A 116 15.12 -9.67 -11.64
C SER A 116 14.88 -8.18 -11.88
N ARG A 117 15.98 -7.42 -11.94
CA ARG A 117 15.94 -5.99 -12.30
C ARG A 117 15.83 -5.80 -13.82
N PRO A 118 15.14 -4.74 -14.28
CA PRO A 118 14.37 -3.80 -13.48
C PRO A 118 13.08 -4.44 -12.95
N PHE A 119 12.71 -4.16 -11.69
CA PHE A 119 11.39 -4.54 -11.17
C PHE A 119 10.32 -3.73 -11.89
N ARG A 120 9.28 -4.40 -12.39
CA ARG A 120 8.28 -3.75 -13.26
C ARG A 120 7.03 -4.59 -13.42
N TYR A 121 5.93 -3.96 -13.82
CA TYR A 121 4.79 -4.69 -14.36
C TYR A 121 5.18 -5.38 -15.67
N LEU A 122 4.65 -6.58 -15.87
CA LEU A 122 4.84 -7.32 -17.12
C LEU A 122 3.98 -6.66 -18.21
N GLY A 123 4.59 -6.26 -19.34
CA GLY A 123 3.83 -5.73 -20.47
C GLY A 123 2.82 -6.76 -21.03
N MET A 124 3.25 -8.01 -21.11
CA MET A 124 2.41 -9.18 -21.38
C MET A 124 2.43 -10.09 -20.15
N CYS A 125 1.27 -10.37 -19.55
CA CYS A 125 1.14 -11.26 -18.41
C CYS A 125 0.41 -12.54 -18.81
N GLU A 126 0.96 -13.68 -18.41
CA GLU A 126 0.25 -14.97 -18.52
C GLU A 126 -0.60 -15.19 -17.27
N ARG A 127 -1.92 -15.24 -17.45
CA ARG A 127 -2.91 -15.38 -16.39
C ARG A 127 -3.69 -16.69 -16.53
N GLN A 128 -4.06 -17.27 -15.41
CA GLN A 128 -4.79 -18.53 -15.30
C GLN A 128 -6.29 -18.27 -15.11
N TYR A 129 -7.09 -19.18 -15.66
CA TYR A 129 -8.55 -19.21 -15.66
C TYR A 129 -9.04 -20.66 -15.51
N SER A 130 -10.34 -20.87 -15.37
CA SER A 130 -10.93 -22.22 -15.24
C SER A 130 -10.65 -23.13 -16.45
N TRP A 131 -10.39 -22.55 -17.63
CA TRP A 131 -10.18 -23.26 -18.89
C TRP A 131 -8.70 -23.39 -19.30
N GLY A 132 -7.75 -22.82 -18.56
CA GLY A 132 -6.32 -22.83 -18.89
C GLY A 132 -5.62 -21.49 -18.59
N SER A 133 -4.68 -21.10 -19.44
CA SER A 133 -3.97 -19.82 -19.33
C SER A 133 -4.12 -18.98 -20.59
N ALA A 134 -4.04 -17.65 -20.46
CA ALA A 134 -3.97 -16.70 -21.57
C ALA A 134 -2.83 -15.70 -21.34
N LYS A 135 -2.11 -15.36 -22.42
CA LYS A 135 -1.21 -14.20 -22.45
C LYS A 135 -1.99 -12.97 -22.85
N GLU A 136 -1.95 -11.95 -22.02
CA GLU A 136 -2.71 -10.71 -22.18
C GLU A 136 -1.79 -9.50 -22.00
N ASP A 137 -2.03 -8.43 -22.74
CA ASP A 137 -1.40 -7.15 -22.42
C ASP A 137 -1.96 -6.65 -21.07
N TYR A 138 -1.06 -6.34 -20.15
CA TYR A 138 -1.45 -6.03 -18.78
C TYR A 138 -2.25 -4.73 -18.67
N VAL A 139 -2.02 -3.74 -19.54
CA VAL A 139 -2.75 -2.47 -19.51
C VAL A 139 -4.01 -2.54 -20.38
N LEU A 140 -3.92 -3.13 -21.57
CA LEU A 140 -5.03 -3.24 -22.51
C LEU A 140 -5.32 -4.71 -22.85
N PRO A 141 -6.19 -5.40 -22.09
CA PRO A 141 -6.61 -6.74 -22.47
C PRO A 141 -7.34 -6.69 -23.81
N ASP A 142 -7.34 -7.78 -24.56
CA ASP A 142 -8.15 -7.94 -25.76
C ASP A 142 -9.44 -8.74 -25.51
N ALA A 143 -9.55 -9.41 -24.35
CA ALA A 143 -10.77 -10.07 -23.88
C ALA A 143 -10.76 -10.32 -22.36
N HIS A 144 -11.92 -10.73 -21.85
CA HIS A 144 -12.11 -11.24 -20.49
C HIS A 144 -12.74 -12.64 -20.51
N THR A 145 -12.45 -13.45 -19.48
CA THR A 145 -13.20 -14.69 -19.23
C THR A 145 -14.40 -14.39 -18.35
N VAL A 146 -15.58 -14.86 -18.76
CA VAL A 146 -16.85 -14.64 -18.05
C VAL A 146 -17.56 -15.96 -17.81
N ASP A 147 -18.04 -16.14 -16.59
CA ASP A 147 -18.96 -17.23 -16.22
C ASP A 147 -20.39 -16.74 -16.35
N VAL A 148 -21.22 -17.52 -17.05
CA VAL A 148 -22.65 -17.25 -17.26
C VAL A 148 -23.46 -18.33 -16.58
N SER A 149 -24.44 -17.93 -15.77
CA SER A 149 -25.37 -18.82 -15.06
C SER A 149 -26.80 -18.30 -15.16
N LEU A 150 -27.77 -19.13 -14.81
CA LEU A 150 -29.15 -18.70 -14.60
C LEU A 150 -29.31 -18.07 -13.21
N SER A 151 -30.27 -17.15 -13.07
CA SER A 151 -30.69 -16.66 -11.75
C SER A 151 -31.17 -17.82 -10.86
N ALA A 152 -31.23 -17.62 -9.54
CA ALA A 152 -31.68 -18.66 -8.63
C ALA A 152 -33.12 -19.13 -8.96
N GLU A 153 -34.00 -18.20 -9.34
CA GLU A 153 -35.37 -18.46 -9.75
C GLU A 153 -35.42 -19.26 -11.05
N ARG A 154 -34.69 -18.82 -12.07
CA ARG A 154 -34.64 -19.50 -13.37
C ARG A 154 -34.00 -20.89 -13.28
N LEU A 155 -33.00 -21.04 -12.41
CA LEU A 155 -32.37 -22.32 -12.16
C LEU A 155 -33.33 -23.30 -11.45
N ALA A 156 -34.14 -22.82 -10.51
CA ALA A 156 -35.16 -23.62 -9.84
C ALA A 156 -36.24 -24.10 -10.83
N GLU A 157 -36.65 -23.24 -11.77
CA GLU A 157 -37.60 -23.60 -12.84
C GLU A 157 -37.02 -24.62 -13.84
N ALA A 158 -35.76 -24.46 -14.23
CA ALA A 158 -35.10 -25.36 -15.19
C ALA A 158 -34.80 -26.76 -14.60
N GLY A 159 -34.71 -26.87 -13.28
CA GLY A 159 -34.46 -28.11 -12.56
C GLY A 159 -33.15 -28.78 -12.95
N ALA A 160 -33.16 -30.11 -13.06
CA ALA A 160 -31.98 -30.91 -13.45
C ALA A 160 -31.79 -31.03 -14.98
N GLY A 161 -32.52 -30.24 -15.78
CA GLY A 161 -32.48 -30.30 -17.24
C GLY A 161 -31.21 -29.74 -17.86
N ASP A 162 -31.12 -29.90 -19.18
CA ASP A 162 -30.07 -29.31 -20.01
C ASP A 162 -30.54 -27.98 -20.62
N CYS A 163 -29.66 -26.99 -20.55
CA CYS A 163 -29.83 -25.69 -21.19
C CYS A 163 -28.91 -25.60 -22.41
N THR A 164 -29.36 -24.91 -23.46
CA THR A 164 -28.52 -24.57 -24.61
C THR A 164 -28.04 -23.13 -24.46
N PHE A 165 -26.75 -22.96 -24.19
CA PHE A 165 -26.10 -21.66 -24.10
C PHE A 165 -25.49 -21.30 -25.44
N SER A 166 -25.71 -20.06 -25.89
CA SER A 166 -25.12 -19.53 -27.12
C SER A 166 -24.63 -18.11 -26.88
N TRP A 167 -23.52 -17.73 -27.51
CA TRP A 167 -23.02 -16.37 -27.46
C TRP A 167 -22.43 -15.93 -28.80
N LEU A 168 -22.49 -14.62 -29.07
CA LEU A 168 -21.88 -13.96 -30.22
C LEU A 168 -21.22 -12.64 -29.80
N PRO A 169 -20.04 -12.29 -30.33
CA PRO A 169 -19.47 -10.95 -30.15
C PRO A 169 -20.44 -9.84 -30.58
N ARG A 170 -20.40 -8.69 -29.89
CA ARG A 170 -21.22 -7.52 -30.29
C ARG A 170 -20.70 -6.85 -31.55
N ALA A 171 -19.40 -6.95 -31.82
CA ALA A 171 -18.78 -6.46 -33.04
C ALA A 171 -17.79 -7.46 -33.65
N GLY A 172 -17.69 -7.45 -34.99
CA GLY A 172 -16.74 -8.25 -35.76
C GLY A 172 -17.21 -9.67 -36.12
N ALA A 173 -16.45 -10.34 -36.99
CA ALA A 173 -16.69 -11.71 -37.47
C ALA A 173 -16.16 -12.80 -36.51
N GLY A 174 -16.10 -12.52 -35.21
CA GLY A 174 -15.64 -13.48 -34.22
C GLY A 174 -16.60 -14.67 -34.14
N LYS A 175 -16.06 -15.88 -33.98
CA LYS A 175 -16.87 -17.10 -33.91
C LYS A 175 -17.56 -17.18 -32.56
N GLY A 176 -18.89 -17.15 -32.56
CA GLY A 176 -19.69 -17.53 -31.40
C GLY A 176 -19.58 -19.02 -31.10
N GLU A 177 -20.09 -19.42 -29.95
CA GLU A 177 -20.18 -20.81 -29.54
C GLU A 177 -21.63 -21.12 -29.16
N THR A 178 -22.08 -22.34 -29.43
CA THR A 178 -23.33 -22.89 -28.89
C THR A 178 -23.04 -24.23 -28.25
N ILE A 179 -23.46 -24.42 -27.01
CA ILE A 179 -23.23 -25.62 -26.24
C ILE A 179 -24.49 -26.02 -25.48
N LYS A 180 -24.77 -27.32 -25.45
CA LYS A 180 -25.82 -27.89 -24.59
C LYS A 180 -25.15 -28.53 -23.37
N GLN A 181 -25.56 -28.13 -22.18
CA GLN A 181 -25.06 -28.67 -20.91
C GLN A 181 -26.10 -28.53 -19.80
N ALA A 182 -25.91 -29.23 -18.68
CA ALA A 182 -26.77 -29.09 -17.51
C ALA A 182 -26.94 -27.63 -17.09
N CYS A 183 -28.18 -27.18 -16.87
CA CYS A 183 -28.50 -25.78 -16.53
C CYS A 183 -27.77 -25.27 -15.28
N LYS A 184 -27.49 -26.16 -14.32
CA LYS A 184 -26.75 -25.86 -13.08
C LYS A 184 -25.25 -25.65 -13.26
N LYS A 185 -24.69 -26.02 -14.41
CA LYS A 185 -23.25 -25.86 -14.67
C LYS A 185 -23.03 -24.49 -15.31
N PRO A 186 -22.20 -23.61 -14.71
CA PRO A 186 -21.85 -22.34 -15.34
C PRO A 186 -21.27 -22.53 -16.74
N PHE A 187 -21.69 -21.69 -17.68
CA PHE A 187 -21.13 -21.63 -19.03
C PHE A 187 -19.99 -20.61 -19.07
N VAL A 188 -18.78 -21.08 -19.40
CA VAL A 188 -17.58 -20.24 -19.43
C VAL A 188 -17.36 -19.70 -20.84
N ILE A 189 -17.58 -18.40 -21.03
CA ILE A 189 -17.13 -17.72 -22.25
C ILE A 189 -15.66 -17.35 -22.06
N LYS A 190 -14.78 -18.13 -22.72
CA LYS A 190 -13.32 -18.03 -22.51
C LYS A 190 -12.77 -16.63 -22.83
N ARG A 191 -13.28 -15.99 -23.87
CA ARG A 191 -12.75 -14.74 -24.42
C ARG A 191 -13.88 -13.82 -24.92
N VAL A 192 -14.59 -13.19 -23.98
CA VAL A 192 -15.50 -12.07 -24.28
C VAL A 192 -14.67 -10.89 -24.77
N PRO A 193 -14.80 -10.44 -26.03
CA PRO A 193 -13.96 -9.37 -26.59
C PRO A 193 -14.06 -8.08 -25.78
N TYR A 194 -12.91 -7.44 -25.54
CA TYR A 194 -12.83 -6.13 -24.90
C TYR A 194 -12.38 -5.06 -25.88
N SER A 195 -13.07 -3.93 -25.84
CA SER A 195 -12.67 -2.67 -26.46
C SER A 195 -12.93 -1.53 -25.48
N PRO A 196 -12.07 -0.49 -25.44
CA PRO A 196 -12.39 0.76 -24.75
C PRO A 196 -13.69 1.42 -25.25
N ASP A 197 -14.08 1.17 -26.52
CA ASP A 197 -15.38 1.58 -27.05
C ASP A 197 -16.46 0.54 -26.68
N THR A 198 -17.32 0.91 -25.74
CA THR A 198 -18.41 0.08 -25.22
C THR A 198 -19.48 -0.26 -26.27
N LYS A 199 -19.56 0.47 -27.39
CA LYS A 199 -20.50 0.17 -28.49
C LYS A 199 -20.13 -1.13 -29.21
N VAL A 200 -18.83 -1.43 -29.27
CA VAL A 200 -18.27 -2.61 -29.96
C VAL A 200 -17.71 -3.67 -29.02
N SER A 201 -17.59 -3.36 -27.72
CA SER A 201 -17.13 -4.29 -26.69
C SER A 201 -18.21 -5.30 -26.27
N GLY A 202 -17.78 -6.49 -25.84
CA GLY A 202 -18.64 -7.49 -25.22
C GLY A 202 -19.26 -8.53 -26.16
N ALA A 203 -20.24 -9.25 -25.62
CA ALA A 203 -20.96 -10.33 -26.27
C ALA A 203 -22.46 -10.30 -25.96
N ASN A 204 -23.27 -10.79 -26.89
CA ASN A 204 -24.67 -11.12 -26.65
C ASN A 204 -24.77 -12.60 -26.31
N VAL A 205 -25.53 -12.93 -25.26
CA VAL A 205 -25.72 -14.30 -24.77
C VAL A 205 -27.19 -14.66 -24.86
N LYS A 206 -27.47 -15.88 -25.30
CA LYS A 206 -28.81 -16.47 -25.33
C LYS A 206 -28.79 -17.84 -24.66
N VAL A 207 -29.73 -18.10 -23.76
CA VAL A 207 -29.92 -19.37 -23.07
C VAL A 207 -31.31 -19.92 -23.38
N THR A 208 -31.38 -21.10 -23.99
CA THR A 208 -32.63 -21.83 -24.22
C THR A 208 -32.81 -22.85 -23.09
N LEU A 209 -33.89 -22.70 -22.33
CA LEU A 209 -34.26 -23.58 -21.21
C LEU A 209 -34.84 -24.92 -21.71
N PRO A 210 -34.96 -25.95 -20.84
CA PRO A 210 -35.53 -27.25 -21.21
C PRO A 210 -36.95 -27.17 -21.78
N ASP A 211 -37.73 -26.17 -21.38
CA ASP A 211 -39.10 -25.88 -21.85
C ASP A 211 -39.15 -25.00 -23.10
N ALA A 212 -38.02 -24.83 -23.78
CA ALA A 212 -37.82 -24.01 -24.97
C ALA A 212 -37.96 -22.49 -24.78
N ARG A 213 -38.15 -21.98 -23.55
CA ARG A 213 -38.07 -20.53 -23.30
C ARG A 213 -36.66 -20.03 -23.60
N GLU A 214 -36.56 -18.89 -24.26
CA GLU A 214 -35.29 -18.22 -24.55
C GLU A 214 -35.09 -17.01 -23.66
N LEU A 215 -33.92 -16.94 -23.02
CA LEU A 215 -33.46 -15.82 -22.21
C LEU A 215 -32.29 -15.16 -22.94
N THR A 216 -32.18 -13.83 -22.88
CA THR A 216 -31.07 -13.10 -23.51
C THR A 216 -30.44 -12.08 -22.56
N ALA A 217 -29.14 -11.85 -22.71
CA ALA A 217 -28.40 -10.86 -21.95
C ALA A 217 -27.22 -10.30 -22.75
N SER A 218 -26.85 -9.06 -22.46
CA SER A 218 -25.61 -8.44 -22.96
C SER A 218 -24.53 -8.54 -21.88
N VAL A 219 -23.39 -9.12 -22.25
CA VAL A 219 -22.20 -9.21 -21.41
C VAL A 219 -21.21 -8.14 -21.88
N ILE A 220 -21.11 -7.05 -21.12
CA ILE A 220 -20.17 -5.96 -21.36
C ILE A 220 -19.39 -5.75 -20.07
N VAL A 221 -18.13 -6.18 -20.06
CA VAL A 221 -17.27 -6.04 -18.88
C VAL A 221 -16.89 -4.57 -18.70
N GLU A 222 -17.14 -4.05 -17.50
CA GLU A 222 -16.62 -2.75 -17.08
C GLU A 222 -15.14 -2.92 -16.75
N ASP A 223 -14.22 -2.51 -17.63
CA ASP A 223 -12.78 -2.56 -17.32
C ASP A 223 -12.28 -1.20 -16.86
N VAL A 224 -11.70 -1.13 -15.65
CA VAL A 224 -11.19 0.11 -15.04
C VAL A 224 -9.67 0.05 -14.85
N PHE A 225 -8.96 1.06 -15.34
CA PHE A 225 -7.52 1.23 -15.21
C PHE A 225 -7.17 2.29 -14.16
N VAL A 226 -6.60 1.84 -13.06
CA VAL A 226 -6.17 2.65 -11.92
C VAL A 226 -4.65 2.75 -11.90
N VAL A 227 -4.14 3.97 -11.77
CA VAL A 227 -2.72 4.26 -11.62
C VAL A 227 -2.45 4.85 -10.24
N ALA A 228 -1.36 4.46 -9.60
CA ALA A 228 -0.95 5.02 -8.31
C ALA A 228 0.50 5.50 -8.37
N LEU A 229 0.70 6.78 -8.03
CA LEU A 229 1.96 7.51 -8.04
C LEU A 229 2.17 8.15 -6.67
N GLY A 230 3.38 8.10 -6.13
CA GLY A 230 3.60 8.73 -4.84
C GLY A 230 4.78 8.20 -4.05
N ASP A 231 4.74 8.50 -2.76
CA ASP A 231 5.82 8.24 -1.82
C ASP A 231 5.60 7.01 -0.94
N SER A 232 6.31 6.97 0.19
CA SER A 232 6.30 5.87 1.14
C SER A 232 4.91 5.57 1.72
N PHE A 233 4.12 6.61 2.01
CA PHE A 233 2.75 6.52 2.53
C PHE A 233 1.75 5.90 1.54
N MET A 234 2.14 5.76 0.28
CA MET A 234 1.39 5.03 -0.74
C MET A 234 2.01 3.68 -1.08
N SER A 235 3.34 3.58 -1.04
CA SER A 235 4.07 2.37 -1.45
C SER A 235 3.74 1.12 -0.63
N GLY A 236 3.32 1.30 0.62
CA GLY A 236 3.17 0.21 1.59
C GLY A 236 4.43 -0.03 2.43
N GLU A 237 5.39 0.91 2.45
CA GLU A 237 6.53 0.91 3.36
C GLU A 237 6.10 0.59 4.80
N SER A 238 6.96 -0.11 5.56
CA SER A 238 6.70 -0.80 6.83
C SER A 238 5.90 -2.09 6.77
N ASN A 239 5.31 -2.41 5.61
CA ASN A 239 4.48 -3.60 5.44
C ASN A 239 5.01 -4.44 4.27
N PRO A 240 6.14 -5.16 4.42
CA PRO A 240 6.62 -6.08 3.39
C PRO A 240 5.53 -7.09 3.04
N ASP A 241 5.54 -7.69 1.86
CA ASP A 241 4.57 -8.73 1.51
C ASP A 241 4.82 -10.02 2.29
N ARG A 242 6.07 -10.28 2.66
CA ARG A 242 6.46 -11.32 3.61
C ARG A 242 7.38 -10.71 4.66
N PRO A 243 6.99 -10.67 5.94
CA PRO A 243 7.82 -10.09 6.99
C PRO A 243 8.95 -11.05 7.35
N VAL A 244 9.95 -10.50 8.05
CA VAL A 244 11.00 -11.32 8.67
C VAL A 244 10.40 -12.23 9.74
N SER A 245 11.05 -13.35 10.02
CA SER A 245 10.78 -14.17 11.20
C SER A 245 12.03 -14.23 12.07
N PHE A 246 11.86 -14.27 13.39
CA PHE A 246 12.97 -14.31 14.34
C PHE A 246 13.12 -15.68 14.99
N SER A 247 14.34 -15.97 15.43
CA SER A 247 14.65 -17.17 16.20
C SER A 247 13.96 -17.11 17.57
N PRO A 248 13.37 -18.21 18.06
CA PRO A 248 12.87 -18.27 19.44
C PRO A 248 14.00 -18.38 20.47
N SER A 249 15.23 -18.68 20.05
CA SER A 249 16.34 -19.06 20.95
C SER A 249 17.64 -18.29 20.73
N ARG A 250 17.83 -17.68 19.54
CA ARG A 250 19.08 -17.03 19.15
C ARG A 250 18.93 -15.51 19.11
N GLU A 251 19.92 -14.83 19.67
CA GLU A 251 20.07 -13.38 19.63
C GLU A 251 21.25 -12.98 18.72
N MET A 252 21.33 -11.70 18.36
CA MET A 252 22.42 -11.10 17.62
C MET A 252 22.97 -9.92 18.40
N VAL A 253 24.27 -9.95 18.66
CA VAL A 253 24.98 -8.88 19.38
C VAL A 253 25.57 -7.90 18.36
N TYR A 254 25.07 -6.68 18.37
CA TYR A 254 25.53 -5.60 17.52
C TYR A 254 26.74 -4.90 18.16
N ASP A 255 27.92 -5.46 17.94
CA ASP A 255 29.18 -4.93 18.46
C ASP A 255 30.25 -4.89 17.35
N PRO A 256 30.87 -3.72 17.07
CA PRO A 256 31.92 -3.62 16.07
C PRO A 256 33.13 -4.54 16.34
N SER A 257 33.39 -4.94 17.60
CA SER A 257 34.45 -5.92 17.89
C SER A 257 34.19 -7.30 17.28
N MET A 258 32.92 -7.63 16.99
CA MET A 258 32.54 -8.84 16.25
C MET A 258 33.00 -8.80 14.78
N THR A 259 33.48 -7.65 14.29
CA THR A 259 34.09 -7.51 12.95
C THR A 259 35.59 -7.83 12.92
N ASN A 260 36.24 -7.94 14.09
CA ASN A 260 37.68 -8.10 14.21
C ASN A 260 38.08 -9.55 14.54
N ASP A 261 37.93 -10.44 13.57
CA ASP A 261 38.47 -11.81 13.61
C ASP A 261 39.99 -11.88 13.30
N ARG A 262 40.78 -10.89 13.74
CA ARG A 262 42.24 -11.07 13.81
C ARG A 262 42.76 -11.42 15.20
N GLU A 263 41.97 -11.31 16.27
CA GLU A 263 42.44 -11.58 17.64
C GLU A 263 41.35 -12.15 18.58
N GLN A 264 40.68 -13.25 18.21
CA GLN A 264 39.91 -14.06 19.18
C GLN A 264 40.43 -15.50 19.33
N LEU A 265 41.72 -15.70 19.04
CA LEU A 265 42.49 -16.89 19.39
C LEU A 265 43.82 -16.50 20.04
N ALA A 266 43.77 -15.68 21.10
CA ALA A 266 44.80 -15.46 22.13
C ALA A 266 44.45 -14.12 22.81
N SER A 267 43.79 -14.07 23.95
CA SER A 267 44.50 -14.07 25.22
C SER A 267 43.49 -13.91 26.36
N ARG A 268 43.78 -14.56 27.49
CA ARG A 268 43.20 -14.21 28.79
C ARG A 268 43.76 -12.84 29.19
N ASP A 269 42.93 -12.05 29.86
CA ASP A 269 43.19 -10.70 30.38
C ASP A 269 43.38 -9.58 29.35
N TYR A 270 42.34 -8.76 29.16
CA TYR A 270 42.55 -7.33 28.85
C TYR A 270 41.39 -6.47 29.36
N LYS A 271 41.50 -6.01 30.61
CA LYS A 271 40.91 -4.74 31.06
C LYS A 271 41.78 -3.61 30.53
N ALA A 272 41.33 -2.88 29.51
CA ALA A 272 41.58 -1.43 29.36
C ALA A 272 40.91 -0.83 28.12
N LYS A 273 40.08 0.20 28.37
CA LYS A 273 39.61 1.25 27.44
C LYS A 273 38.50 0.91 26.44
N ALA A 274 37.41 0.32 26.94
CA ALA A 274 36.07 0.55 26.39
C ALA A 274 35.49 1.84 27.00
N ASN A 275 35.81 3.00 26.44
CA ASN A 275 35.11 4.26 26.73
C ASN A 275 35.22 5.17 25.50
N ALA A 276 34.18 5.15 24.64
CA ALA A 276 33.73 6.28 23.81
C ALA A 276 32.54 5.93 22.89
N PHE A 277 31.58 5.10 23.33
CA PHE A 277 30.18 5.20 22.89
C PHE A 277 29.37 4.84 24.13
N GLY A 278 29.01 5.86 24.92
CA GLY A 278 28.33 5.70 26.20
C GLY A 278 26.92 5.14 26.01
N LEU A 279 26.81 3.82 25.85
CA LEU A 279 25.59 3.10 26.20
C LEU A 279 25.55 3.10 27.72
N ALA A 280 24.92 4.12 28.31
CA ALA A 280 24.70 4.15 29.74
C ALA A 280 23.93 2.88 30.13
N SER A 281 24.62 1.95 30.78
CA SER A 281 23.97 0.85 31.48
C SER A 281 23.28 1.47 32.70
N VAL A 282 22.02 1.86 32.50
CA VAL A 282 21.09 1.79 33.63
C VAL A 282 21.01 0.30 33.94
N ASP A 283 21.24 -0.06 35.19
CA ASP A 283 21.21 -1.43 35.70
C ASP A 283 19.95 -2.15 35.21
N SER A 284 20.07 -2.84 34.07
CA SER A 284 18.97 -3.45 33.36
C SER A 284 19.34 -4.90 33.18
N GLY A 285 18.44 -5.80 33.50
CA GLY A 285 18.62 -7.24 33.29
C GLY A 285 18.80 -7.65 31.82
N PHE A 286 19.19 -6.75 30.91
CA PHE A 286 19.33 -6.98 29.47
C PHE A 286 20.65 -6.43 28.94
N ASP A 287 21.15 -7.00 27.85
CA ASP A 287 22.21 -6.40 27.06
C ASP A 287 21.60 -5.45 25.99
N PRO A 288 21.88 -4.13 26.01
CA PRO A 288 21.33 -3.19 25.05
C PRO A 288 21.83 -3.42 23.61
N LYS A 289 22.97 -4.11 23.42
CA LYS A 289 23.48 -4.49 22.10
C LYS A 289 22.90 -5.79 21.57
N SER A 290 22.29 -6.60 22.44
CA SER A 290 21.70 -7.88 22.04
C SER A 290 20.24 -7.73 21.64
N LEU A 291 19.93 -8.17 20.42
CA LEU A 291 18.63 -8.03 19.80
C LEU A 291 18.19 -9.33 19.12
N PRO A 292 16.91 -9.47 18.74
CA PRO A 292 16.43 -10.66 18.04
C PRO A 292 17.20 -10.97 16.76
N ARG A 293 17.67 -12.22 16.59
CA ARG A 293 18.29 -12.69 15.36
C ARG A 293 17.24 -13.25 14.41
N ARG A 294 17.36 -12.93 13.12
CA ARG A 294 16.52 -13.55 12.07
C ARG A 294 16.56 -15.07 12.17
N LYS A 295 15.42 -15.73 11.97
CA LYS A 295 15.34 -17.18 11.87
C LYS A 295 15.95 -17.60 10.53
N MET A 296 17.13 -18.20 10.60
CA MET A 296 17.90 -18.62 9.44
C MET A 296 17.96 -20.14 9.34
N GLU A 297 18.38 -20.64 8.18
CA GLU A 297 18.46 -22.08 7.90
C GLU A 297 19.52 -22.81 8.73
N ASP A 298 20.51 -22.12 9.29
CA ASP A 298 21.52 -22.72 10.16
C ASP A 298 20.91 -23.26 11.44
N GLU A 299 19.94 -22.55 12.02
CA GLU A 299 19.20 -23.00 13.20
C GLU A 299 18.47 -24.32 12.94
N ALA A 300 17.80 -24.44 11.80
CA ALA A 300 17.11 -25.68 11.42
C ALA A 300 18.08 -26.84 11.18
N LYS A 301 19.33 -26.55 10.80
CA LYS A 301 20.39 -27.54 10.55
C LYS A 301 21.25 -27.82 11.80
N GLY A 302 21.00 -27.16 12.93
CA GLY A 302 21.87 -27.26 14.12
C GLY A 302 23.25 -26.65 13.92
N LEU A 303 23.43 -25.78 12.93
CA LEU A 303 24.68 -25.10 12.60
C LEU A 303 24.76 -23.73 13.27
N VAL A 304 26.00 -23.26 13.46
CA VAL A 304 26.31 -21.88 13.88
C VAL A 304 27.32 -21.33 12.89
N TYR A 305 26.88 -20.44 12.01
CA TYR A 305 27.80 -19.77 11.10
C TYR A 305 28.66 -18.76 11.86
N ARG A 306 29.92 -18.63 11.45
CA ARG A 306 30.83 -17.62 12.01
C ARG A 306 30.32 -16.22 11.66
N PRO A 307 30.40 -15.25 12.59
CA PRO A 307 30.13 -13.84 12.27
C PRO A 307 30.93 -13.39 11.04
N ASN A 308 30.32 -12.56 10.18
CA ASN A 308 30.91 -12.04 8.93
C ASN A 308 31.39 -13.10 7.90
N SER A 309 31.09 -14.38 8.09
CA SER A 309 31.31 -15.39 7.07
C SER A 309 30.36 -15.20 5.88
N ALA A 310 30.79 -15.65 4.70
CA ALA A 310 29.95 -15.61 3.49
C ALA A 310 28.67 -16.44 3.68
N GLU A 311 28.74 -17.54 4.42
CA GLU A 311 27.62 -18.40 4.77
C GLU A 311 26.62 -17.67 5.68
N PHE A 312 27.12 -16.95 6.70
CA PHE A 312 26.26 -16.11 7.55
C PHE A 312 25.57 -15.03 6.72
N GLN A 313 26.33 -14.25 5.94
CA GLN A 313 25.79 -13.16 5.14
C GLN A 313 24.70 -13.67 4.18
N THR A 314 24.99 -14.75 3.46
CA THR A 314 24.05 -15.37 2.51
C THR A 314 22.76 -15.83 3.22
N ALA A 315 22.88 -16.51 4.37
CA ALA A 315 21.71 -16.96 5.12
C ALA A 315 20.91 -15.80 5.72
N PHE A 316 21.60 -14.73 6.13
CA PHE A 316 21.00 -13.54 6.70
C PHE A 316 20.19 -12.79 5.65
N ASP A 317 20.77 -12.55 4.48
CA ASP A 317 20.13 -11.87 3.36
C ASP A 317 18.96 -12.68 2.79
N LYS A 318 19.12 -14.01 2.68
CA LYS A 318 18.03 -14.92 2.27
C LYS A 318 16.83 -14.88 3.23
N SER A 319 17.07 -14.55 4.49
CA SER A 319 16.04 -14.48 5.54
C SER A 319 15.47 -13.08 5.74
N ALA A 320 15.83 -12.11 4.88
CA ALA A 320 15.25 -10.77 4.87
C ALA A 320 13.75 -10.79 4.56
N ALA A 321 13.06 -9.71 4.92
CA ALA A 321 11.70 -9.49 4.48
C ALA A 321 11.62 -9.36 2.95
N GLN A 322 10.46 -9.66 2.38
CA GLN A 322 10.26 -9.66 0.93
C GLN A 322 9.18 -8.65 0.54
N TRP A 323 9.52 -7.79 -0.41
CA TRP A 323 8.66 -6.73 -0.96
C TRP A 323 8.25 -7.06 -2.38
N LEU A 324 7.09 -6.57 -2.85
CA LEU A 324 6.72 -6.56 -4.27
C LEU A 324 7.84 -5.90 -5.11
N SER A 325 8.35 -4.75 -4.64
CA SER A 325 9.54 -4.08 -5.18
C SER A 325 10.45 -3.68 -4.03
N ALA A 326 11.62 -4.33 -3.90
CA ALA A 326 12.54 -4.09 -2.79
C ALA A 326 13.23 -2.71 -2.87
N ASP A 327 13.53 -2.21 -4.07
CA ASP A 327 14.13 -0.89 -4.25
C ASP A 327 13.21 0.28 -3.88
N CYS A 328 11.92 0.03 -3.80
CA CYS A 328 10.88 1.02 -3.51
C CYS A 328 10.15 0.78 -2.19
N HIS A 329 10.46 -0.31 -1.48
CA HIS A 329 9.61 -0.85 -0.41
C HIS A 329 8.13 -0.88 -0.79
N ARG A 330 7.85 -1.25 -2.05
CA ARG A 330 6.49 -1.35 -2.56
C ARG A 330 5.90 -2.69 -2.15
N SER A 331 4.67 -2.70 -1.66
CA SER A 331 3.97 -3.92 -1.25
C SER A 331 2.50 -3.94 -1.64
N GLN A 332 1.89 -5.13 -1.60
CA GLN A 332 0.45 -5.28 -1.74
C GLN A 332 -0.34 -4.70 -0.53
N TYR A 333 0.36 -4.34 0.54
CA TYR A 333 -0.21 -3.67 1.71
C TYR A 333 -0.25 -2.14 1.58
N GLY A 334 0.05 -1.54 0.41
CA GLY A 334 -0.29 -0.15 0.13
C GLY A 334 -1.81 0.05 -0.05
N TYR A 335 -2.34 1.23 0.31
CA TYR A 335 -3.77 1.52 0.11
C TYR A 335 -4.24 1.45 -1.36
N PRO A 336 -3.42 1.76 -2.40
CA PRO A 336 -3.85 1.61 -3.80
C PRO A 336 -4.24 0.18 -4.17
N PHE A 337 -3.53 -0.80 -3.64
CA PHE A 337 -3.88 -2.22 -3.85
C PHE A 337 -5.26 -2.51 -3.30
N ARG A 338 -5.55 -2.02 -2.09
CA ARG A 338 -6.84 -2.22 -1.42
C ARG A 338 -7.98 -1.52 -2.13
N VAL A 339 -7.76 -0.32 -2.67
CA VAL A 339 -8.73 0.36 -3.54
C VAL A 339 -9.01 -0.50 -4.79
N GLY A 340 -7.97 -0.93 -5.50
CA GLY A 340 -8.13 -1.72 -6.73
C GLY A 340 -8.85 -3.05 -6.52
N ILE A 341 -8.50 -3.79 -5.47
CA ILE A 341 -9.16 -5.07 -5.18
C ILE A 341 -10.58 -4.88 -4.63
N ALA A 342 -10.84 -3.83 -3.83
CA ALA A 342 -12.18 -3.52 -3.37
C ALA A 342 -13.12 -3.21 -4.55
N MET A 343 -12.66 -2.47 -5.55
CA MET A 343 -13.43 -2.21 -6.77
C MET A 343 -13.85 -3.48 -7.51
N ALA A 344 -12.99 -4.52 -7.51
CA ALA A 344 -13.27 -5.82 -8.14
C ALA A 344 -14.16 -6.72 -7.27
N LEU A 345 -14.06 -6.63 -5.94
CA LEU A 345 -14.91 -7.35 -5.00
C LEU A 345 -16.35 -6.80 -4.96
N GLU A 346 -16.50 -5.47 -5.07
CA GLU A 346 -17.80 -4.80 -5.00
C GLU A 346 -18.67 -5.03 -6.24
N ASN A 347 -18.07 -5.27 -7.41
CA ASN A 347 -18.78 -5.46 -8.67
C ASN A 347 -18.14 -6.57 -9.51
N ARG A 348 -18.84 -7.70 -9.64
CA ARG A 348 -18.39 -8.88 -10.41
C ARG A 348 -18.49 -8.74 -11.92
N HIS A 349 -19.13 -7.67 -12.39
CA HIS A 349 -19.19 -7.32 -13.80
C HIS A 349 -18.00 -6.44 -14.22
N ARG A 350 -17.06 -6.18 -13.29
CA ARG A 350 -15.91 -5.30 -13.47
C ARG A 350 -14.60 -6.08 -13.50
N ALA A 351 -13.70 -5.71 -14.41
CA ALA A 351 -12.28 -6.03 -14.35
C ALA A 351 -11.49 -4.80 -13.91
N VAL A 352 -10.48 -4.97 -13.06
CA VAL A 352 -9.67 -3.84 -12.53
C VAL A 352 -8.19 -4.08 -12.81
N THR A 353 -7.59 -3.15 -13.53
CA THR A 353 -6.15 -3.09 -13.78
C THR A 353 -5.52 -2.06 -12.85
N LEU A 354 -4.56 -2.47 -12.01
CA LEU A 354 -3.83 -1.56 -11.13
C LEU A 354 -2.36 -1.47 -11.55
N VAL A 355 -1.86 -0.25 -11.74
CA VAL A 355 -0.42 0.04 -11.86
C VAL A 355 -0.01 1.00 -10.75
N SER A 356 0.54 0.45 -9.67
CA SER A 356 1.21 1.23 -8.62
C SER A 356 2.70 1.32 -8.89
N VAL A 357 3.19 2.53 -9.14
CA VAL A 357 4.60 2.90 -9.30
C VAL A 357 5.12 3.75 -8.14
N ALA A 358 4.32 3.92 -7.09
CA ALA A 358 4.71 4.60 -5.85
C ALA A 358 5.97 3.99 -5.24
N CYS A 359 6.80 4.82 -4.63
CA CYS A 359 8.13 4.42 -4.20
C CYS A 359 8.53 5.17 -2.93
N SER A 360 8.98 4.43 -1.91
CA SER A 360 9.55 5.00 -0.70
C SER A 360 10.68 5.98 -1.04
N GLY A 361 10.68 7.15 -0.40
CA GLY A 361 11.69 8.18 -0.60
C GLY A 361 11.45 9.09 -1.80
N ALA A 362 10.45 8.82 -2.62
CA ALA A 362 10.08 9.74 -3.69
C ALA A 362 9.52 11.04 -3.09
N ASP A 363 10.10 12.16 -3.47
CA ASP A 363 9.44 13.45 -3.52
C ASP A 363 8.95 13.70 -4.96
N VAL A 364 8.46 14.89 -5.30
CA VAL A 364 8.08 15.18 -6.69
C VAL A 364 9.23 14.94 -7.65
N THR A 365 10.49 15.17 -7.28
CA THR A 365 11.61 14.88 -8.18
C THR A 365 11.72 13.40 -8.53
N GLY A 366 11.40 12.49 -7.60
CA GLY A 366 11.33 11.05 -7.85
C GLY A 366 10.24 10.59 -8.82
N LEU A 367 9.25 11.44 -9.12
CA LEU A 367 8.29 11.19 -10.20
C LEU A 367 8.92 11.48 -11.57
N PHE A 368 9.81 12.46 -11.65
CA PHE A 368 10.39 12.99 -12.89
C PHE A 368 11.80 12.46 -13.21
N MET A 369 12.59 12.13 -12.19
CA MET A 369 14.00 11.76 -12.26
C MET A 369 14.30 10.50 -11.46
N ASP A 370 15.44 9.88 -11.76
CA ASP A 370 15.95 8.71 -11.04
C ASP A 370 16.22 9.08 -9.57
N HIS A 371 15.93 8.16 -8.65
CA HIS A 371 16.33 8.30 -7.24
C HIS A 371 17.03 7.04 -6.73
N ASP A 372 17.62 7.11 -5.54
CA ASP A 372 18.33 5.99 -4.92
C ASP A 372 17.40 4.85 -4.50
N ALA A 373 17.81 3.61 -4.80
CA ALA A 373 17.10 2.42 -4.35
C ALA A 373 17.20 2.25 -2.81
N ARG A 374 16.11 1.79 -2.20
CA ARG A 374 16.04 1.49 -0.77
C ARG A 374 16.82 0.23 -0.38
N GLU A 375 16.63 -0.83 -1.14
CA GLU A 375 17.32 -2.10 -0.99
C GLU A 375 17.84 -2.61 -2.34
N ARG A 376 18.78 -3.55 -2.26
CA ARG A 376 19.38 -4.26 -3.39
C ARG A 376 20.12 -3.30 -4.33
N ALA A 377 20.80 -2.31 -3.76
CA ALA A 377 21.45 -1.22 -4.50
C ALA A 377 22.78 -1.68 -5.14
N SER A 378 23.46 -2.65 -4.52
CA SER A 378 24.69 -3.28 -5.02
C SER A 378 24.45 -4.24 -6.20
N GLU A 379 23.19 -4.61 -6.49
CA GLU A 379 22.88 -5.43 -7.65
C GLU A 379 23.16 -4.69 -8.96
N LYS A 380 23.45 -5.44 -10.02
CA LYS A 380 23.71 -4.87 -11.34
C LYS A 380 22.50 -4.04 -11.81
N GLY A 381 22.71 -2.73 -12.01
CA GLY A 381 21.64 -1.79 -12.36
C GLY A 381 20.67 -1.49 -11.23
N GLY A 382 21.03 -1.79 -9.98
CA GLY A 382 20.18 -1.63 -8.80
C GLY A 382 20.35 -0.33 -8.02
N ALA A 383 21.38 0.47 -8.33
CA ALA A 383 21.67 1.69 -7.58
C ALA A 383 20.55 2.74 -7.65
N LYS A 384 19.84 2.81 -8.79
CA LYS A 384 18.81 3.80 -9.06
C LYS A 384 17.49 3.16 -9.47
N VAL A 385 16.39 3.78 -9.05
CA VAL A 385 15.03 3.47 -9.50
C VAL A 385 14.65 4.46 -10.61
N PRO A 386 14.14 3.99 -11.76
CA PRO A 386 13.66 4.87 -12.83
C PRO A 386 12.50 5.78 -12.37
N PRO A 387 12.26 6.92 -13.04
CA PRO A 387 11.21 7.85 -12.64
C PRO A 387 9.84 7.21 -12.74
N GLN A 388 8.94 7.49 -11.78
CA GLN A 388 7.62 6.85 -11.78
C GLN A 388 6.82 7.16 -13.05
N LEU A 389 6.89 8.40 -13.56
CA LEU A 389 6.23 8.79 -14.80
C LEU A 389 6.79 8.04 -16.02
N ASP A 390 8.08 7.68 -16.00
CA ASP A 390 8.66 6.88 -17.08
C ASP A 390 8.23 5.42 -16.99
N GLN A 391 8.21 4.83 -15.80
CA GLN A 391 7.72 3.46 -15.63
C GLN A 391 6.27 3.33 -16.16
N LEU A 392 5.42 4.32 -15.88
CA LEU A 392 4.06 4.37 -16.39
C LEU A 392 3.99 4.56 -17.91
N ALA A 393 4.77 5.49 -18.46
CA ALA A 393 4.82 5.76 -19.90
C ALA A 393 5.26 4.53 -20.70
N ASP A 394 6.24 3.75 -20.21
CA ASP A 394 6.64 2.49 -20.84
C ASP A 394 5.51 1.46 -20.91
N LEU A 395 4.63 1.43 -19.91
CA LEU A 395 3.53 0.48 -19.85
C LEU A 395 2.35 0.89 -20.74
N ILE A 396 2.04 2.18 -20.80
CA ILE A 396 0.84 2.69 -21.49
C ILE A 396 1.04 2.96 -22.98
N CYS A 397 2.27 3.18 -23.44
CA CYS A 397 2.55 3.43 -24.85
C CYS A 397 2.61 2.11 -25.65
N ARG A 398 1.91 2.04 -26.79
CA ARG A 398 1.84 0.79 -27.61
C ARG A 398 3.20 0.30 -28.12
N GLY A 399 4.20 1.18 -28.26
CA GLY A 399 5.60 0.85 -28.59
C GLY A 399 6.56 0.85 -27.40
N GLY A 400 6.04 0.84 -26.16
CA GLY A 400 6.82 1.05 -24.95
C GLY A 400 7.69 2.31 -25.04
N ARG A 401 8.95 2.21 -24.62
CA ARG A 401 9.92 3.31 -24.66
C ARG A 401 10.10 3.93 -26.05
N GLN A 402 10.07 3.12 -27.11
CA GLN A 402 10.23 3.60 -28.49
C GLN A 402 9.01 4.39 -28.98
N GLY A 403 7.83 4.15 -28.38
CA GLY A 403 6.60 4.88 -28.70
C GLY A 403 6.53 6.28 -28.09
N ARG A 404 7.52 6.68 -27.27
CA ARG A 404 7.53 7.96 -26.57
C ARG A 404 8.17 9.06 -27.44
N THR A 405 7.42 9.58 -28.40
CA THR A 405 7.95 10.50 -29.43
C THR A 405 7.67 11.99 -29.16
N GLN A 406 6.84 12.33 -28.17
CA GLN A 406 6.54 13.71 -27.81
C GLN A 406 7.33 14.15 -26.59
N ALA A 407 8.13 15.21 -26.71
CA ALA A 407 8.89 15.76 -25.60
C ALA A 407 8.14 16.89 -24.89
N ALA A 408 8.27 16.95 -23.57
CA ALA A 408 7.81 18.06 -22.74
C ALA A 408 8.86 18.38 -21.68
N SER A 409 8.96 19.64 -21.25
CA SER A 409 9.94 20.08 -20.28
C SER A 409 9.27 20.67 -19.05
N TYR A 410 9.75 20.30 -17.87
CA TYR A 410 9.20 20.73 -16.59
C TYR A 410 10.32 21.33 -15.74
N THR A 411 10.12 22.56 -15.27
CA THR A 411 11.08 23.22 -14.37
C THR A 411 10.64 23.00 -12.92
N LEU A 412 11.45 22.25 -12.19
CA LEU A 412 11.20 21.90 -10.79
C LEU A 412 12.16 22.65 -9.87
N PRO A 413 11.68 23.20 -8.74
CA PRO A 413 12.55 23.51 -7.62
C PRO A 413 13.26 22.24 -7.14
N VAL A 414 14.58 22.29 -6.99
CA VAL A 414 15.40 21.23 -6.39
C VAL A 414 16.15 21.79 -5.20
N TYR A 415 16.33 20.96 -4.18
CA TYR A 415 16.79 21.43 -2.89
C TYR A 415 18.19 20.88 -2.60
N LYS A 416 19.06 21.75 -2.08
CA LYS A 416 20.25 21.28 -1.39
C LYS A 416 19.82 20.83 0.00
N TYR A 417 19.78 19.52 0.20
CA TYR A 417 19.29 18.90 1.43
C TYR A 417 19.88 19.55 2.70
N GLY A 418 19.03 19.69 3.73
CA GLY A 418 19.44 20.22 5.03
C GLY A 418 19.79 21.72 5.01
N SER A 419 19.50 22.41 3.91
CA SER A 419 19.71 23.84 3.76
C SER A 419 18.50 24.51 3.14
N THR A 420 18.38 25.83 3.32
CA THR A 420 17.38 26.65 2.63
C THR A 420 17.77 26.97 1.17
N GLY A 421 18.87 26.40 0.66
CA GLY A 421 19.33 26.55 -0.71
C GLY A 421 18.39 25.86 -1.69
N ILE A 422 17.73 26.66 -2.52
CA ILE A 422 16.79 26.23 -3.56
C ILE A 422 17.35 26.64 -4.91
N SER A 423 17.43 25.69 -5.85
CA SER A 423 17.73 25.95 -7.26
C SER A 423 16.58 25.45 -8.14
N ALA A 424 16.62 25.77 -9.43
CA ALA A 424 15.68 25.24 -10.41
C ALA A 424 16.40 24.26 -11.34
N GLN A 425 15.74 23.16 -11.67
CA GLN A 425 16.21 22.18 -12.65
C GLN A 425 15.12 21.92 -13.67
N THR A 426 15.45 22.08 -14.95
CA THR A 426 14.57 21.71 -16.06
C THR A 426 14.79 20.24 -16.40
N VAL A 427 13.70 19.47 -16.41
CA VAL A 427 13.68 18.04 -16.72
C VAL A 427 12.86 17.82 -17.99
N SER A 428 13.47 17.16 -18.97
CA SER A 428 12.77 16.74 -20.19
C SER A 428 12.16 15.35 -20.00
N LYS A 429 10.89 15.19 -20.37
CA LYS A 429 10.18 13.91 -20.39
C LYS A 429 9.72 13.58 -21.80
N GLN A 430 9.50 12.30 -22.07
CA GLN A 430 9.00 11.81 -23.35
C GLN A 430 7.74 10.96 -23.16
N TRP A 431 6.71 11.29 -23.93
CA TRP A 431 5.37 10.73 -23.89
C TRP A 431 4.99 10.14 -25.25
N CYS A 432 4.03 9.21 -25.29
CA CYS A 432 3.41 8.82 -26.56
C CYS A 432 2.31 9.80 -26.98
N PRO A 433 2.12 10.03 -28.30
CA PRO A 433 0.96 10.74 -28.82
C PRO A 433 -0.35 10.13 -28.30
N PRO A 434 -1.44 10.92 -28.10
CA PRO A 434 -2.70 10.41 -27.57
C PRO A 434 -3.24 9.16 -28.27
N GLY A 435 -3.21 9.11 -29.61
CA GLY A 435 -3.67 7.95 -30.39
C GLY A 435 -2.76 6.71 -30.31
N SER A 436 -1.54 6.85 -29.75
CA SER A 436 -0.60 5.75 -29.52
C SER A 436 -0.62 5.22 -28.08
N ARG A 437 -1.48 5.79 -27.22
CA ARG A 437 -1.77 5.25 -25.89
C ARG A 437 -2.59 3.97 -26.04
N LYS A 438 -2.37 3.01 -25.15
CA LYS A 438 -3.14 1.77 -25.12
C LYS A 438 -4.61 2.03 -24.79
N ARG A 439 -4.87 2.85 -23.76
CA ARG A 439 -6.20 3.24 -23.28
C ARG A 439 -6.11 4.47 -22.35
N PRO A 440 -7.23 5.14 -22.03
CA PRO A 440 -7.29 6.15 -20.98
C PRO A 440 -6.98 5.57 -19.58
N ILE A 441 -6.52 6.43 -18.68
CA ILE A 441 -6.44 6.14 -17.23
C ILE A 441 -7.75 6.63 -16.62
N ASP A 442 -8.47 5.73 -15.96
CA ASP A 442 -9.78 6.04 -15.39
C ASP A 442 -9.64 6.77 -14.04
N LEU A 443 -8.67 6.35 -13.21
CA LEU A 443 -8.37 6.98 -11.92
C LEU A 443 -6.86 7.07 -11.66
N VAL A 444 -6.42 8.18 -11.05
CA VAL A 444 -5.08 8.31 -10.48
C VAL A 444 -5.19 8.48 -8.97
N LEU A 445 -4.49 7.63 -8.22
CA LEU A 445 -4.26 7.78 -6.80
C LEU A 445 -2.90 8.47 -6.59
N LEU A 446 -2.86 9.52 -5.78
CA LEU A 446 -1.66 10.32 -5.51
C LEU A 446 -1.40 10.50 -4.01
N SER A 447 -0.15 10.31 -3.58
CA SER A 447 0.36 10.73 -2.27
C SER A 447 1.74 11.33 -2.46
N ILE A 448 1.85 12.65 -2.38
CA ILE A 448 3.12 13.36 -2.59
C ILE A 448 3.10 14.73 -1.89
N GLY A 449 4.27 15.22 -1.48
CA GLY A 449 4.45 16.49 -0.78
C GLY A 449 5.12 16.38 0.59
N GLY A 450 5.05 15.23 1.25
CA GLY A 450 5.67 14.99 2.56
C GLY A 450 7.20 14.96 2.47
N ASN A 451 7.75 14.16 1.56
CA ASN A 451 9.19 14.14 1.30
C ASN A 451 9.69 15.46 0.71
N ASP A 452 8.86 16.19 -0.04
CA ASP A 452 9.18 17.51 -0.59
C ASP A 452 9.43 18.57 0.49
N VAL A 453 8.90 18.39 1.71
CA VAL A 453 9.20 19.26 2.86
C VAL A 453 10.13 18.58 3.88
N GLY A 454 10.63 17.38 3.57
CA GLY A 454 11.50 16.57 4.41
C GLY A 454 10.84 16.06 5.69
N PHE A 455 9.60 15.58 5.58
CA PHE A 455 8.86 15.01 6.70
C PHE A 455 9.63 13.92 7.45
N GLY A 456 10.32 13.00 6.75
CA GLY A 456 11.15 11.98 7.38
C GLY A 456 12.29 12.55 8.24
N ALA A 457 12.89 13.67 7.81
CA ALA A 457 13.92 14.37 8.58
C ALA A 457 13.33 15.08 9.80
N LEU A 458 12.10 15.62 9.71
CA LEU A 458 11.37 16.17 10.87
C LEU A 458 10.98 15.08 11.88
N ALA A 459 10.55 13.91 11.40
CA ALA A 459 10.24 12.78 12.28
C ALA A 459 11.50 12.32 13.03
N LEU A 460 12.66 12.27 12.35
CA LEU A 460 13.94 11.99 12.98
C LEU A 460 14.34 13.09 13.98
N TYR A 461 14.21 14.38 13.63
CA TYR A 461 14.44 15.52 14.52
C TYR A 461 13.64 15.42 15.82
N ALA A 462 12.37 15.00 15.74
CA ALA A 462 11.49 14.81 16.89
C ALA A 462 11.82 13.55 17.72
N SER A 463 12.60 12.61 17.18
CA SER A 463 12.79 11.26 17.74
C SER A 463 14.24 10.94 18.13
N ILE A 464 15.12 11.94 18.15
CA ILE A 464 16.50 11.81 18.64
C ILE A 464 16.86 12.96 19.59
N GLU A 465 17.70 12.68 20.59
CA GLU A 465 18.25 13.71 21.48
C GLU A 465 19.35 14.49 20.75
N ASN A 466 20.39 13.76 20.33
CA ASN A 466 21.54 14.30 19.62
C ASN A 466 21.60 13.77 18.21
N ALA A 467 21.50 14.73 17.31
CA ALA A 467 21.77 14.62 15.90
C ALA A 467 23.05 13.78 15.59
N ARG A 468 24.15 13.99 16.34
CA ARG A 468 25.44 13.31 16.11
C ARG A 468 25.38 11.79 16.25
N ASP A 469 24.45 11.28 17.05
CA ASP A 469 24.40 9.86 17.41
C ASP A 469 24.02 8.98 16.22
N LEU A 470 23.25 9.53 15.28
CA LEU A 470 22.81 8.86 14.05
C LEU A 470 23.25 9.63 12.79
N ALA A 471 24.32 10.43 12.87
CA ALA A 471 24.81 11.23 11.76
C ALA A 471 25.02 10.45 10.45
N PRO A 472 25.57 9.21 10.47
CA PRO A 472 25.71 8.42 9.25
C PRO A 472 24.37 7.98 8.64
N ILE A 473 23.33 7.83 9.47
CA ILE A 473 21.97 7.48 9.02
C ILE A 473 21.25 8.73 8.49
N ALA A 474 21.42 9.88 9.14
CA ALA A 474 20.91 11.17 8.68
C ALA A 474 21.53 11.57 7.32
N ALA A 475 22.82 11.30 7.12
CA ALA A 475 23.49 11.49 5.83
C ALA A 475 22.87 10.63 4.70
N LEU A 476 22.32 9.46 5.02
CA LEU A 476 21.62 8.57 4.08
C LEU A 476 20.15 8.94 3.86
N ALA A 477 19.54 9.66 4.80
CA ALA A 477 18.30 10.41 4.55
C ALA A 477 18.54 11.68 3.72
N GLY A 478 19.80 12.01 3.42
CA GLY A 478 20.19 13.06 2.47
C GLY A 478 21.11 14.17 3.01
N GLY A 479 21.53 14.22 4.29
CA GLY A 479 22.51 15.23 4.71
C GLY A 479 22.66 15.59 6.19
N GLU A 480 23.22 16.78 6.44
CA GLU A 480 23.64 17.28 7.76
C GLU A 480 22.48 17.45 8.74
N LEU A 481 22.83 17.35 10.02
CA LEU A 481 21.99 17.35 11.21
C LEU A 481 21.20 18.62 11.53
N ARG A 482 21.13 19.57 10.59
CA ARG A 482 20.46 20.87 10.71
C ARG A 482 19.12 20.92 9.99
N TYR A 483 18.46 19.78 9.79
CA TYR A 483 17.12 19.73 9.20
C TYR A 483 16.04 20.00 10.26
N GLY A 484 15.76 21.28 10.51
CA GLY A 484 14.71 21.73 11.43
C GLY A 484 13.47 22.30 10.72
N PRO A 485 12.45 22.75 11.48
CA PRO A 485 11.22 23.33 10.96
C PRO A 485 11.43 24.44 9.92
N ASP A 486 12.47 25.27 10.08
CA ASP A 486 12.75 26.39 9.16
C ASP A 486 13.08 25.94 7.74
N VAL A 487 13.83 24.83 7.59
CA VAL A 487 14.15 24.26 6.28
C VAL A 487 12.88 23.72 5.62
N ALA A 488 12.06 22.99 6.39
CA ALA A 488 10.80 22.45 5.90
C ALA A 488 9.84 23.56 5.44
N ARG A 489 9.75 24.67 6.18
CA ARG A 489 8.94 25.85 5.80
C ARG A 489 9.46 26.54 4.54
N ALA A 490 10.78 26.63 4.36
CA ALA A 490 11.37 27.15 3.12
C ALA A 490 10.96 26.30 1.91
N TYR A 491 10.98 24.97 2.04
CA TYR A 491 10.58 24.05 0.98
C TYR A 491 9.07 24.07 0.72
N LEU A 492 8.26 24.14 1.79
CA LEU A 492 6.81 24.32 1.71
C LEU A 492 6.43 25.55 0.88
N GLY A 493 7.25 26.61 0.94
CA GLY A 493 7.10 27.82 0.12
C GLY A 493 7.26 27.60 -1.39
N GLN A 494 7.82 26.48 -1.83
CA GLN A 494 8.03 26.13 -3.25
C GLN A 494 7.19 24.94 -3.73
N LEU A 495 6.44 24.29 -2.83
CA LEU A 495 5.74 23.04 -3.11
C LEU A 495 4.69 23.18 -4.21
N ASP A 496 4.08 24.35 -4.35
CA ASP A 496 3.10 24.67 -5.39
C ASP A 496 3.65 24.54 -6.81
N LYS A 497 4.89 24.94 -7.05
CA LYS A 497 5.55 24.77 -8.35
C LYS A 497 5.76 23.29 -8.68
N ARG A 498 6.13 22.48 -7.67
CA ARG A 498 6.32 21.03 -7.82
C ARG A 498 4.99 20.33 -8.09
N ILE A 499 3.95 20.63 -7.32
CA ILE A 499 2.61 20.05 -7.50
C ILE A 499 1.97 20.48 -8.84
N LYS A 500 2.19 21.73 -9.28
CA LYS A 500 1.80 22.16 -10.62
C LYS A 500 2.44 21.31 -11.71
N ALA A 501 3.75 21.04 -11.62
CA ALA A 501 4.43 20.19 -12.58
C ALA A 501 3.87 18.77 -12.62
N VAL A 502 3.52 18.18 -11.47
CA VAL A 502 2.81 16.88 -11.41
C VAL A 502 1.49 16.94 -12.18
N ARG A 503 0.67 17.98 -11.95
CA ARG A 503 -0.58 18.19 -12.69
C ARG A 503 -0.35 18.24 -14.20
N ASP A 504 0.60 19.07 -14.63
CA ASP A 504 0.87 19.25 -16.05
C ASP A 504 1.40 17.96 -16.69
N ALA A 505 2.30 17.22 -16.03
CA ALA A 505 2.77 15.94 -16.54
C ALA A 505 1.68 14.87 -16.65
N LEU A 506 0.72 14.84 -15.71
CA LEU A 506 -0.43 13.94 -15.79
C LEU A 506 -1.34 14.27 -16.98
N VAL A 507 -1.57 15.56 -17.24
CA VAL A 507 -2.37 16.04 -18.37
C VAL A 507 -1.62 15.81 -19.70
N ASP A 508 -0.41 16.32 -19.82
CA ASP A 508 0.39 16.26 -21.06
C ASP A 508 0.69 14.81 -21.45
N GLY A 509 1.24 14.03 -20.50
CA GLY A 509 1.76 12.70 -20.78
C GLY A 509 0.67 11.65 -20.95
N PHE A 510 -0.40 11.75 -20.15
CA PHE A 510 -1.38 10.68 -20.01
C PHE A 510 -2.82 11.11 -20.36
N GLY A 511 -3.08 12.41 -20.54
CA GLY A 511 -4.42 12.92 -20.83
C GLY A 511 -5.40 12.72 -19.67
N VAL A 512 -4.90 12.67 -18.44
CA VAL A 512 -5.73 12.48 -17.24
C VAL A 512 -6.55 13.74 -17.01
N ASP A 513 -7.87 13.57 -16.82
CA ASP A 513 -8.71 14.63 -16.26
C ASP A 513 -8.29 14.87 -14.79
N PRO A 514 -7.85 16.09 -14.42
CA PRO A 514 -7.42 16.35 -13.05
C PRO A 514 -8.47 16.01 -11.98
N SER A 515 -9.76 16.03 -12.31
CA SER A 515 -10.85 15.68 -11.38
C SER A 515 -10.94 14.17 -11.06
N HIS A 516 -10.20 13.33 -11.78
CA HIS A 516 -10.02 11.89 -11.55
C HIS A 516 -8.75 11.57 -10.75
N VAL A 517 -7.99 12.60 -10.34
CA VAL A 517 -6.84 12.46 -9.45
C VAL A 517 -7.30 12.61 -8.01
N LEU A 518 -7.15 11.55 -7.23
CA LEU A 518 -7.42 11.49 -5.80
C LEU A 518 -6.10 11.64 -5.05
N GLN A 519 -5.87 12.80 -4.42
CA GLN A 519 -4.67 13.05 -3.61
C GLN A 519 -5.00 12.93 -2.13
N ASN A 520 -4.29 12.06 -1.41
CA ASN A 520 -4.53 11.86 0.02
C ASN A 520 -3.71 12.83 0.88
N ALA A 521 -4.33 13.30 1.96
CA ALA A 521 -3.64 13.87 3.11
C ALA A 521 -2.80 12.81 3.83
N TYR A 522 -1.66 13.22 4.39
CA TYR A 522 -0.88 12.38 5.30
C TYR A 522 -1.60 12.16 6.63
N GLU A 523 -1.46 10.97 7.21
CA GLU A 523 -2.07 10.65 8.49
C GLU A 523 -1.29 11.29 9.66
N PRO A 524 -1.98 11.88 10.66
CA PRO A 524 -1.34 12.30 11.89
C PRO A 524 -0.70 11.13 12.63
N ILE A 525 0.58 11.25 12.98
CA ILE A 525 1.34 10.18 13.64
C ILE A 525 1.65 10.47 15.11
N GLN A 526 1.49 11.71 15.53
CA GLN A 526 2.06 12.25 16.77
C GLN A 526 1.21 12.03 18.03
N PHE A 527 0.04 11.40 17.90
CA PHE A 527 -0.94 11.30 18.99
C PHE A 527 -0.85 9.99 19.79
N ASP A 528 -1.12 10.08 21.08
CA ASP A 528 -1.37 8.96 21.99
C ASP A 528 -2.84 8.50 21.93
N GLU A 529 -3.23 7.55 22.78
CA GLU A 529 -4.58 6.98 22.80
C GLU A 529 -5.69 7.89 23.34
N VAL A 530 -5.34 9.00 23.99
CA VAL A 530 -6.30 10.02 24.48
C VAL A 530 -6.36 11.24 23.56
N GLY A 531 -5.48 11.32 22.57
CA GLY A 531 -5.35 12.43 21.62
C GLY A 531 -4.38 13.51 22.07
N GLY A 532 -3.58 13.24 23.10
CA GLY A 532 -2.43 14.06 23.47
C GLY A 532 -1.22 13.78 22.58
N TYR A 533 -0.22 14.66 22.59
CA TYR A 533 1.03 14.41 21.88
C TYR A 533 1.92 13.41 22.62
N CYS A 534 2.56 12.53 21.85
CA CYS A 534 3.56 11.59 22.33
C CYS A 534 4.73 12.26 23.07
N GLY A 535 5.49 11.47 23.84
CA GLY A 535 6.68 11.93 24.57
C GLY A 535 6.53 12.00 26.09
N SER A 536 5.40 11.58 26.65
CA SER A 536 5.28 11.32 28.10
C SER A 536 6.18 10.17 28.56
N GLN A 537 6.37 9.16 27.71
CA GLN A 537 7.40 8.13 27.81
C GLN A 537 8.25 8.17 26.54
N ALA A 538 9.45 8.75 26.62
CA ALA A 538 10.26 9.05 25.43
C ALA A 538 10.68 7.80 24.63
N THR A 539 10.86 6.66 25.29
CA THR A 539 11.35 5.40 24.68
C THR A 539 10.24 4.41 24.32
N LEU A 540 8.96 4.76 24.49
CA LEU A 540 7.85 3.85 24.22
C LEU A 540 7.84 3.43 22.74
N GLY A 541 8.13 2.16 22.46
CA GLY A 541 8.23 1.64 21.09
C GLY A 541 9.51 2.03 20.34
N MET A 542 10.51 2.55 21.04
CA MET A 542 11.73 3.15 20.46
C MET A 542 13.03 2.49 20.98
N ASP A 543 12.94 1.55 21.92
CA ASP A 543 14.09 0.97 22.63
C ASP A 543 14.89 -0.10 21.86
N VAL A 544 14.67 -0.23 20.54
CA VAL A 544 15.56 -0.95 19.61
C VAL A 544 16.96 -0.35 19.59
N HIS A 545 17.07 0.98 19.69
CA HIS A 545 18.33 1.69 19.69
C HIS A 545 18.32 2.84 20.71
N PRO A 546 19.36 3.00 21.55
CA PRO A 546 19.41 3.96 22.66
C PRO A 546 19.24 5.43 22.27
N SER A 547 19.62 5.80 21.04
CA SER A 547 19.52 7.18 20.54
C SER A 547 18.10 7.58 20.13
N LEU A 548 17.16 6.63 20.05
CA LEU A 548 15.79 6.88 19.63
C LEU A 548 14.92 7.21 20.85
N LYS A 549 14.51 8.48 20.93
CA LYS A 549 13.71 9.03 22.01
C LYS A 549 12.85 10.18 21.50
N VAL A 550 11.55 10.12 21.75
CA VAL A 550 10.64 11.21 21.41
C VAL A 550 10.89 12.42 22.30
N ASN A 551 11.21 13.56 21.67
CA ASN A 551 11.25 14.86 22.32
C ASN A 551 9.91 15.57 22.09
N LYS A 552 9.14 15.78 23.15
CA LYS A 552 7.80 16.36 23.07
C LYS A 552 7.77 17.76 22.46
N ALA A 553 8.74 18.63 22.77
CA ALA A 553 8.77 19.99 22.23
C ALA A 553 9.06 19.98 20.72
N ARG A 554 10.06 19.20 20.29
CA ARG A 554 10.38 19.03 18.86
C ARG A 554 9.26 18.34 18.09
N LEU A 555 8.56 17.41 18.73
CA LEU A 555 7.38 16.77 18.14
C LEU A 555 6.26 17.79 17.88
N ASN A 556 6.03 18.72 18.80
CA ASN A 556 5.05 19.80 18.59
C ASN A 556 5.44 20.66 17.38
N GLU A 557 6.71 21.08 17.29
CA GLU A 557 7.20 21.86 16.15
C GLU A 557 7.04 21.12 14.81
N ALA A 558 7.34 19.81 14.79
CA ALA A 558 7.14 18.98 13.61
C ALA A 558 5.65 18.81 13.26
N ALA A 559 4.78 18.68 14.27
CA ALA A 559 3.34 18.60 14.09
C ALA A 559 2.75 19.89 13.51
N ASP A 560 3.27 21.06 13.91
CA ASP A 560 2.87 22.35 13.34
C ASP A 560 3.21 22.42 11.84
N VAL A 561 4.42 22.01 11.46
CA VAL A 561 4.81 21.94 10.04
C VAL A 561 3.94 20.94 9.26
N ALA A 562 3.59 19.80 9.86
CA ALA A 562 2.67 18.84 9.23
C ALA A 562 1.28 19.45 9.00
N ALA A 563 0.76 20.22 9.96
CA ALA A 563 -0.51 20.95 9.79
C ALA A 563 -0.43 22.03 8.71
N GLU A 564 0.69 22.77 8.64
CA GLU A 564 0.96 23.75 7.58
C GLU A 564 1.01 23.08 6.18
N LEU A 565 1.64 21.90 6.08
CA LEU A 565 1.66 21.10 4.85
C LEU A 565 0.25 20.71 4.41
N GLN A 566 -0.58 20.19 5.32
CA GLN A 566 -1.97 19.80 5.01
C GLN A 566 -2.77 20.98 4.47
N LYS A 567 -2.66 22.15 5.14
CA LYS A 567 -3.32 23.37 4.69
C LYS A 567 -2.82 23.81 3.31
N ARG A 568 -1.51 23.72 3.06
CA ARG A 568 -0.93 24.07 1.76
C ARG A 568 -1.40 23.14 0.65
N LEU A 569 -1.41 21.83 0.89
CA LEU A 569 -1.94 20.82 -0.05
C LEU A 569 -3.41 21.08 -0.41
N ALA A 570 -4.25 21.36 0.59
CA ALA A 570 -5.65 21.74 0.35
C ALA A 570 -5.77 22.99 -0.53
N CYS A 571 -4.98 24.03 -0.26
CA CYS A 571 -4.96 25.25 -1.06
C CYS A 571 -4.48 25.04 -2.50
N MET A 572 -3.53 24.13 -2.71
CA MET A 572 -3.04 23.78 -4.05
C MET A 572 -4.05 22.95 -4.83
N ALA A 573 -4.81 22.08 -4.15
CA ALA A 573 -5.89 21.31 -4.78
C ALA A 573 -7.03 22.23 -5.25
N ARG A 574 -7.47 23.14 -4.38
CA ARG A 574 -8.47 24.17 -4.68
C ARG A 574 -8.22 25.42 -3.85
N SER A 575 -7.86 26.51 -4.52
CA SER A 575 -7.63 27.80 -3.87
C SER A 575 -8.95 28.42 -3.41
N GLY A 576 -8.92 29.08 -2.25
CA GLY A 576 -10.10 29.67 -1.61
C GLY A 576 -9.74 30.69 -0.53
N ALA A 577 -10.74 31.11 0.25
CA ALA A 577 -10.53 32.05 1.35
C ALA A 577 -9.54 31.47 2.39
N GLY A 578 -8.50 32.23 2.73
CA GLY A 578 -7.45 31.81 3.67
C GLY A 578 -6.25 31.07 3.04
N CYS A 579 -6.23 30.91 1.71
CA CYS A 579 -5.08 30.41 0.98
C CYS A 579 -4.09 31.54 0.59
N PRO A 580 -2.78 31.25 0.48
CA PRO A 580 -1.82 32.21 -0.05
C PRO A 580 -2.20 32.68 -1.45
N SER A 581 -2.00 33.97 -1.75
CA SER A 581 -2.13 34.50 -3.11
C SER A 581 -0.96 34.07 -3.99
N GLY A 582 -1.18 33.99 -5.31
CA GLY A 582 -0.11 33.77 -6.28
C GLY A 582 0.50 32.35 -6.31
N LEU A 583 -0.21 31.33 -5.80
CA LEU A 583 0.21 29.94 -5.97
C LEU A 583 0.37 29.60 -7.45
N ALA A 584 1.43 28.88 -7.81
CA ALA A 584 1.71 28.42 -9.17
C ALA A 584 0.60 27.51 -9.73
N THR A 585 -0.19 26.87 -8.86
CA THR A 585 -1.38 26.10 -9.21
C THR A 585 -2.58 26.96 -9.60
N GLY A 586 -2.50 28.30 -9.50
CA GLY A 586 -3.58 29.21 -9.84
C GLY A 586 -4.81 29.02 -8.95
N SER A 587 -5.97 28.75 -9.57
CA SER A 587 -7.21 28.41 -8.84
C SER A 587 -7.20 27.01 -8.21
N GLY A 588 -6.24 26.16 -8.56
CA GLY A 588 -6.08 24.81 -8.03
C GLY A 588 -5.63 23.81 -9.10
N THR A 589 -5.16 22.65 -8.68
CA THR A 589 -4.83 21.55 -9.60
C THR A 589 -6.08 20.91 -10.20
N GLY A 590 -7.23 21.02 -9.53
CA GLY A 590 -8.44 20.26 -9.86
C GLY A 590 -8.47 18.86 -9.25
N PHE A 591 -7.40 18.46 -8.55
CA PHE A 591 -7.35 17.19 -7.83
C PHE A 591 -8.34 17.18 -6.67
N ARG A 592 -8.85 16.01 -6.32
CA ARG A 592 -9.66 15.81 -5.11
C ARG A 592 -8.73 15.51 -3.94
N PHE A 593 -8.62 16.44 -3.01
CA PHE A 593 -7.83 16.26 -1.80
C PHE A 593 -8.67 15.58 -0.71
N ILE A 594 -8.27 14.37 -0.32
CA ILE A 594 -9.00 13.51 0.62
C ILE A 594 -8.38 13.68 2.01
N THR A 595 -9.19 14.04 3.00
CA THR A 595 -8.75 14.35 4.38
C THR A 595 -9.53 13.58 5.44
N GLU A 596 -10.64 12.97 5.08
CA GLU A 596 -11.63 12.40 5.99
C GLU A 596 -11.06 11.26 6.85
N HIS A 597 -10.06 10.54 6.34
CA HIS A 597 -9.39 9.47 7.07
C HIS A 597 -8.52 9.98 8.23
N THR A 598 -8.05 11.23 8.20
CA THR A 598 -7.13 11.76 9.21
C THR A 598 -7.73 11.76 10.62
N ALA A 599 -9.05 11.86 10.75
CA ALA A 599 -9.76 11.81 12.02
C ALA A 599 -9.57 10.47 12.75
N ASP A 600 -9.49 9.35 12.00
CA ASP A 600 -9.33 8.00 12.56
C ASP A 600 -7.95 7.80 13.23
N PHE A 601 -7.00 8.70 12.98
CA PHE A 601 -5.63 8.62 13.49
C PHE A 601 -5.40 9.50 14.73
N THR A 602 -6.35 10.39 15.07
CA THR A 602 -6.21 11.37 16.16
C THR A 602 -6.03 10.77 17.55
N LYS A 603 -6.34 9.48 17.73
CA LYS A 603 -6.12 8.70 18.97
C LYS A 603 -5.38 7.39 18.72
N ARG A 604 -4.74 7.25 17.55
CA ARG A 604 -4.14 6.01 17.06
C ARG A 604 -2.76 6.25 16.45
N GLY A 605 -2.05 7.28 16.92
CA GLY A 605 -0.69 7.59 16.48
C GLY A 605 0.36 6.61 17.02
N ILE A 606 1.64 6.94 16.81
CA ILE A 606 2.78 6.03 16.99
C ILE A 606 2.95 5.49 18.42
N CYS A 607 2.58 6.28 19.43
CA CYS A 607 2.68 5.90 20.84
C CYS A 607 1.34 5.47 21.45
N ALA A 608 0.27 5.45 20.66
CA ALA A 608 -1.07 5.13 21.16
C ALA A 608 -1.15 3.66 21.61
N ARG A 609 -1.62 3.44 22.83
CA ARG A 609 -1.87 2.11 23.41
C ARG A 609 -3.33 1.75 23.34
N ASP A 610 -3.66 0.46 23.38
CA ASP A 610 -5.05 0.02 23.54
C ASP A 610 -5.67 0.61 24.83
N PRO A 611 -6.69 1.48 24.75
CA PRO A 611 -7.30 2.12 25.92
C PRO A 611 -7.85 1.12 26.94
N THR A 612 -8.26 -0.06 26.49
CA THR A 612 -8.82 -1.11 27.35
C THR A 612 -7.75 -1.98 28.00
N ARG A 613 -6.50 -1.94 27.50
CA ARG A 613 -5.40 -2.82 27.88
C ARG A 613 -4.04 -2.11 27.89
N ALA A 614 -4.02 -0.84 28.27
CA ALA A 614 -2.88 0.05 28.02
C ALA A 614 -1.55 -0.47 28.58
N LEU A 615 -1.54 -1.05 29.79
CA LEU A 615 -0.33 -1.60 30.39
C LEU A 615 0.20 -2.84 29.65
N MET A 616 -0.68 -3.73 29.21
CA MET A 616 -0.30 -4.92 28.44
C MET A 616 0.21 -4.55 27.04
N ASP A 617 -0.46 -3.61 26.37
CA ASP A 617 -0.03 -3.14 25.05
C ASP A 617 1.30 -2.39 25.15
N GLN A 618 1.47 -1.54 26.18
CA GLN A 618 2.73 -0.87 26.48
C GLN A 618 3.88 -1.87 26.70
N ALA A 619 3.64 -2.94 27.46
CA ALA A 619 4.63 -4.00 27.62
C ALA A 619 4.96 -4.66 26.28
N SER A 620 3.95 -4.94 25.45
CA SER A 620 4.14 -5.56 24.12
C SER A 620 4.86 -4.66 23.10
N MET A 621 4.93 -3.35 23.35
CA MET A 621 5.68 -2.38 22.52
C MET A 621 7.19 -2.39 22.78
N LYS A 622 7.68 -2.97 23.88
CA LYS A 622 9.13 -3.05 24.15
C LYS A 622 9.81 -4.00 23.17
N MET A 623 11.06 -3.70 22.83
CA MET A 623 11.88 -4.59 22.03
C MET A 623 12.19 -5.88 22.80
N PRO A 624 11.85 -7.08 22.28
CA PRO A 624 12.21 -8.34 22.92
C PRO A 624 13.72 -8.46 23.12
N ARG A 625 14.14 -8.77 24.34
CA ARG A 625 15.55 -9.00 24.70
C ARG A 625 15.67 -10.18 25.65
N ARG A 626 16.82 -10.84 25.62
CA ARG A 626 17.11 -11.94 26.54
C ARG A 626 17.49 -11.42 27.92
N SER A 627 16.75 -11.87 28.92
CA SER A 627 16.92 -11.53 30.31
C SER A 627 18.16 -12.22 30.88
N ARG A 628 19.07 -11.47 31.47
CA ARG A 628 20.27 -11.97 32.17
C ARG A 628 19.91 -12.73 33.45
N THR A 629 18.70 -12.53 33.97
CA THR A 629 18.22 -13.16 35.21
C THR A 629 17.48 -14.47 34.95
N THR A 630 16.61 -14.52 33.94
CA THR A 630 15.80 -15.71 33.63
C THR A 630 16.37 -16.53 32.48
N ASP A 631 17.29 -15.96 31.71
CA ASP A 631 17.78 -16.49 30.41
C ASP A 631 16.69 -16.62 29.33
N ASP A 632 15.49 -16.10 29.60
CA ASP A 632 14.34 -16.09 28.70
C ASP A 632 14.17 -14.76 27.95
N TRP A 633 13.39 -14.78 26.87
CA TRP A 633 12.99 -13.56 26.15
C TRP A 633 11.90 -12.81 26.90
N GLU A 634 12.13 -11.52 27.15
CA GLU A 634 11.13 -10.62 27.71
C GLU A 634 10.89 -9.43 26.75
N PRO A 635 9.64 -8.97 26.58
CA PRO A 635 8.42 -9.43 27.26
C PRO A 635 7.78 -10.67 26.61
N TYR A 636 8.27 -11.10 25.44
CA TYR A 636 7.81 -12.29 24.74
C TYR A 636 8.90 -12.80 23.79
N SER A 637 8.81 -14.07 23.37
CA SER A 637 9.71 -14.61 22.34
C SER A 637 9.57 -13.84 21.02
N PRO A 638 10.64 -13.35 20.39
CA PRO A 638 10.55 -12.61 19.13
C PRO A 638 10.01 -13.46 17.97
N ALA A 639 10.05 -14.79 18.07
CA ALA A 639 9.35 -15.69 17.15
C ALA A 639 7.81 -15.52 17.16
N GLY A 640 7.27 -14.92 18.22
CA GLY A 640 5.87 -14.55 18.40
C GLY A 640 5.52 -13.14 17.96
N ALA A 641 6.43 -12.39 17.35
CA ALA A 641 6.11 -11.10 16.75
C ALA A 641 4.96 -11.23 15.73
N LEU A 642 4.02 -10.28 15.78
CA LEU A 642 2.82 -10.27 14.93
C LEU A 642 2.76 -8.98 14.09
N PRO A 643 3.43 -8.93 12.93
CA PRO A 643 3.53 -7.71 12.11
C PRO A 643 2.19 -7.13 11.64
N TYR A 644 1.22 -7.99 11.28
CA TYR A 644 -0.07 -7.57 10.71
C TYR A 644 -1.28 -7.81 11.63
N ALA A 645 -1.06 -8.27 12.86
CA ALA A 645 -2.16 -8.43 13.81
C ALA A 645 -2.74 -7.06 14.21
N HIS A 646 -3.96 -7.08 14.75
CA HIS A 646 -4.61 -5.87 15.26
C HIS A 646 -3.73 -5.10 16.24
N ARG A 647 -3.72 -3.78 16.11
CA ARG A 647 -3.16 -2.87 17.11
C ARG A 647 -4.06 -1.65 17.23
N TRP A 648 -4.06 -1.06 18.43
CA TRP A 648 -4.74 0.23 18.60
C TRP A 648 -4.03 1.33 17.83
N ARG A 649 -2.70 1.45 17.95
CA ARG A 649 -1.90 2.30 17.06
C ARG A 649 -2.05 1.86 15.60
N LEU A 650 -2.10 2.84 14.71
CA LEU A 650 -2.15 2.67 13.27
C LEU A 650 -0.81 2.98 12.59
N ILE A 651 0.19 3.40 13.35
CA ILE A 651 1.52 3.77 12.87
C ILE A 651 2.55 2.81 13.48
N HIS A 652 3.47 2.31 12.65
CA HIS A 652 4.60 1.50 13.13
C HIS A 652 5.62 2.37 13.85
N ASN A 653 6.03 1.95 15.03
CA ASN A 653 7.17 2.54 15.73
C ASN A 653 8.51 1.87 15.30
N PRO A 654 9.67 2.42 15.68
CA PRO A 654 10.98 1.81 15.41
C PRO A 654 11.12 0.35 15.79
N ASN A 655 10.56 -0.08 16.92
CA ASN A 655 10.59 -1.48 17.32
C ASN A 655 9.78 -2.35 16.36
N ASP A 656 8.60 -1.89 15.97
CA ASP A 656 7.73 -2.58 15.04
C ASP A 656 8.39 -2.73 13.67
N ALA A 657 9.03 -1.67 13.17
CA ALA A 657 9.75 -1.68 11.90
C ALA A 657 10.91 -2.69 11.90
N PHE A 658 11.69 -2.72 12.99
CA PHE A 658 12.74 -3.73 13.19
C PHE A 658 12.15 -5.14 13.20
N LEU A 659 11.05 -5.37 13.91
CA LEU A 659 10.41 -6.68 14.05
C LEU A 659 9.62 -7.12 12.80
N THR A 660 9.48 -6.24 11.80
CA THR A 660 8.66 -6.50 10.61
C THR A 660 9.51 -6.67 9.35
N ALA A 661 10.43 -5.73 9.07
CA ALA A 661 11.27 -5.80 7.87
C ALA A 661 12.76 -6.07 8.19
N ASN A 662 13.27 -5.48 9.28
CA ASN A 662 14.65 -5.65 9.73
C ASN A 662 15.71 -5.29 8.67
N THR A 663 15.45 -4.37 7.73
CA THR A 663 16.33 -4.06 6.59
C THR A 663 17.69 -3.53 7.04
N HIS A 664 18.78 -4.22 6.69
CA HIS A 664 20.15 -3.80 6.99
C HIS A 664 20.76 -3.04 5.81
N ARG A 665 21.69 -2.13 6.09
CA ARG A 665 22.40 -1.37 5.06
C ARG A 665 23.48 -2.23 4.41
N GLU A 666 23.46 -2.28 3.08
CA GLU A 666 24.51 -2.90 2.27
C GLU A 666 25.86 -2.20 2.41
N GLY A 667 26.95 -2.97 2.29
CA GLY A 667 28.32 -2.45 2.40
C GLY A 667 28.77 -2.16 3.83
N ILE A 668 27.94 -2.45 4.83
CA ILE A 668 28.25 -2.37 6.26
C ILE A 668 28.05 -3.76 6.86
N SER A 669 28.89 -4.17 7.82
CA SER A 669 28.71 -5.45 8.52
C SER A 669 27.31 -5.55 9.14
N PRO A 670 26.64 -6.73 9.10
CA PRO A 670 25.38 -6.93 9.81
C PRO A 670 25.48 -6.74 11.33
N PHE A 671 26.68 -6.81 11.90
CA PHE A 671 26.95 -6.66 13.34
C PHE A 671 27.32 -5.24 13.75
N ASP A 672 27.35 -4.29 12.80
CA ASP A 672 27.66 -2.89 13.11
C ASP A 672 26.61 -2.28 14.04
N ILE A 673 27.05 -1.44 14.98
CA ILE A 673 26.21 -0.83 16.01
C ILE A 673 25.10 0.07 15.43
N LEU A 674 25.24 0.55 14.20
CA LEU A 674 24.23 1.38 13.53
C LEU A 674 23.16 0.57 12.81
N GLN A 675 23.37 -0.72 12.56
CA GLN A 675 22.41 -1.56 11.84
C GLN A 675 21.03 -1.64 12.51
N PRO A 676 20.89 -1.68 13.85
CA PRO A 676 19.56 -1.63 14.49
C PRO A 676 18.81 -0.34 14.18
N ALA A 677 19.50 0.79 14.15
CA ALA A 677 18.89 2.07 13.81
C ALA A 677 18.55 2.16 12.31
N PHE A 678 19.37 1.59 11.41
CA PHE A 678 18.98 1.41 10.01
C PHE A 678 17.72 0.53 9.91
N ALA A 679 17.76 -0.67 10.48
CA ALA A 679 16.68 -1.63 10.50
C ALA A 679 15.40 -1.13 11.17
N ALA A 680 15.45 -0.06 11.94
CA ALA A 680 14.27 0.63 12.43
C ALA A 680 13.80 1.72 11.47
N LEU A 681 14.70 2.64 11.08
CA LEU A 681 14.35 3.86 10.36
C LEU A 681 14.11 3.64 8.86
N THR A 682 14.87 2.77 8.20
CA THR A 682 14.69 2.46 6.76
C THR A 682 13.62 1.39 6.54
N SER A 683 13.25 0.65 7.58
CA SER A 683 12.21 -0.38 7.54
C SER A 683 10.79 0.17 7.73
N GLY A 684 10.61 1.49 7.70
CA GLY A 684 9.30 2.13 7.75
C GLY A 684 8.80 2.51 9.14
N ALA A 685 9.68 2.80 10.10
CA ALA A 685 9.25 3.55 11.29
C ALA A 685 8.48 4.82 10.88
N PHE A 686 7.47 5.20 11.67
CA PHE A 686 6.59 6.36 11.42
C PHE A 686 5.61 6.20 10.25
N HIS A 687 5.50 5.01 9.64
CA HIS A 687 4.59 4.76 8.52
C HIS A 687 3.31 4.04 8.95
N PRO A 688 2.23 4.16 8.14
CA PRO A 688 0.97 3.45 8.39
C PRO A 688 1.15 1.92 8.42
N THR A 689 0.46 1.27 9.35
CA THR A 689 0.32 -0.19 9.38
C THR A 689 -0.54 -0.68 8.21
N ALA A 690 -0.52 -1.99 7.93
CA ALA A 690 -1.41 -2.60 6.96
C ALA A 690 -2.90 -2.32 7.26
N GLU A 691 -3.28 -2.33 8.54
CA GLU A 691 -4.64 -1.96 8.98
C GLU A 691 -4.96 -0.49 8.68
N ALA A 692 -4.01 0.41 8.87
CA ALA A 692 -4.15 1.83 8.56
C ALA A 692 -4.39 2.08 7.07
N HIS A 693 -3.63 1.41 6.19
CA HIS A 693 -3.86 1.50 4.74
C HIS A 693 -5.25 0.98 4.34
N ALA A 694 -5.82 0.01 5.06
CA ALA A 694 -7.19 -0.45 4.81
C ALA A 694 -8.24 0.62 5.20
N ILE A 695 -8.03 1.33 6.31
CA ILE A 695 -8.88 2.46 6.73
C ILE A 695 -8.80 3.60 5.71
N VAL A 696 -7.58 3.96 5.27
CA VAL A 696 -7.39 4.97 4.22
C VAL A 696 -8.13 4.57 2.94
N ALA A 697 -8.03 3.30 2.52
CA ALA A 697 -8.74 2.79 1.35
C ALA A 697 -10.26 2.87 1.49
N ASP A 698 -10.85 2.62 2.67
CA ASP A 698 -12.29 2.78 2.91
C ASP A 698 -12.79 4.22 2.66
N HIS A 699 -12.00 5.23 3.02
CA HIS A 699 -12.32 6.64 2.73
C HIS A 699 -12.12 6.98 1.25
N VAL A 700 -11.01 6.52 0.65
CA VAL A 700 -10.74 6.72 -0.79
C VAL A 700 -11.83 6.09 -1.66
N MET A 701 -12.33 4.90 -1.30
CA MET A 701 -13.37 4.20 -2.05
C MET A 701 -14.68 4.99 -2.15
N ARG A 702 -14.98 5.89 -1.20
CA ARG A 702 -16.16 6.78 -1.30
C ARG A 702 -16.04 7.74 -2.48
N HIS A 703 -14.85 8.29 -2.69
CA HIS A 703 -14.54 9.20 -3.80
C HIS A 703 -14.44 8.45 -5.13
N VAL A 704 -13.86 7.24 -5.12
CA VAL A 704 -13.82 6.36 -6.30
C VAL A 704 -15.22 6.04 -6.80
N ARG A 705 -16.13 5.61 -5.91
CA ARG A 705 -17.53 5.33 -6.26
C ARG A 705 -18.21 6.56 -6.86
N ALA A 706 -18.01 7.74 -6.26
CA ALA A 706 -18.59 8.99 -6.75
C ALA A 706 -18.09 9.39 -8.16
N ILE A 707 -16.83 9.09 -8.51
CA ILE A 707 -16.30 9.31 -9.86
C ILE A 707 -16.96 8.34 -10.84
N LEU A 708 -16.88 7.03 -10.56
CA LEU A 708 -17.38 5.99 -11.46
C LEU A 708 -18.91 6.07 -11.67
N ASP A 709 -19.68 6.41 -10.64
CA ASP A 709 -21.14 6.57 -10.75
C ASP A 709 -21.53 7.80 -11.58
N LYS A 710 -20.77 8.89 -11.47
CA LYS A 710 -20.99 10.10 -12.28
C LYS A 710 -20.72 9.82 -13.75
N GLU A 711 -19.66 9.08 -14.07
CA GLU A 711 -19.36 8.66 -15.45
C GLU A 711 -20.48 7.80 -16.01
N LYS A 712 -20.95 6.80 -15.25
CA LYS A 712 -22.09 5.96 -15.67
C LYS A 712 -23.33 6.79 -16.01
N LYS A 713 -23.66 7.78 -15.18
CA LYS A 713 -24.78 8.71 -15.47
C LYS A 713 -24.52 9.56 -16.72
N THR A 714 -23.32 10.09 -16.88
CA THR A 714 -22.97 10.95 -18.02
C THR A 714 -23.00 10.18 -19.35
N VAL A 715 -22.54 8.93 -19.35
CA VAL A 715 -22.63 8.01 -20.50
C VAL A 715 -24.09 7.66 -20.80
N ALA A 716 -24.89 7.32 -19.77
CA ALA A 716 -26.32 7.03 -19.94
C ALA A 716 -27.11 8.23 -20.50
N GLU A 717 -26.69 9.46 -20.18
CA GLU A 717 -27.29 10.71 -20.68
C GLU A 717 -26.75 11.14 -22.06
N GLY A 718 -25.83 10.40 -22.68
CA GLY A 718 -25.30 10.70 -24.02
C GLY A 718 -24.42 11.96 -24.09
N ARG A 719 -23.83 12.38 -22.96
CA ARG A 719 -23.08 13.65 -22.84
C ARG A 719 -21.57 13.51 -23.04
N LEU A 720 -21.07 12.30 -23.26
CA LEU A 720 -19.69 12.03 -23.69
C LEU A 720 -19.77 11.26 -25.01
N ASN A 721 -19.48 11.95 -26.11
CA ASN A 721 -19.26 11.39 -27.45
C ASN A 721 -17.81 11.58 -27.85
#